data_AF-A0A9D8CF22-F1
#
_entry.id   AF-A0A9D8CF22-F1
#
_cell.length_a   1.000
_cell.length_b   1.000
_cell.length_c   1.000
_cell.angle_alpha   90.00
_cell.angle_beta   90.00
_cell.angle_gamma   90.00
#
_symmetry.space_group_name_H-M   'P 1'
#
loop_
_entity.id
_entity.type
_entity.pdbx_description
1 polymer ?
#
loop_
_entity_poly.entity_id
_entity_poly.type
_entity_poly.pdbx_seq_one_letter_code
_entity_poly.pdbx_strand_id
1 'polypeptide(L)'
;RSDTAKLLLPPTLDGAQLKLNARRLGGGPAETLVVRAVADRGEVLARERLEFVADAVIATAPLALPTELRNRVARIEVEGERSAGTTVLLDERWRRRPVGLVAGGTLETDQPLLSDLYYLTRALNPFVELREGSVDALLKRPLAVMVLADVGQVVGGDFSALENWVEKGGVLLRFAGPRLAQSADALVPVKLRGGGRRSLDGAMSWAQPARMAEFPAESPFFGLAVPDDVVVRRQVLAEPARDLARKTWARLSDGTPLVTGEKRGAGWVILVHTTANTAWSSLPLSGMFVEMLRRVVALSQGVAGQEGAGGAMPPLSMLDAFGVLGPPNSGILPLTDSVEGTRVSPKQPPGFYGTQDARRALNLGPSVGEPRPLPPMPSGALSAEYSGARELDLLPWLLVAALSLGLIDLIASLALRGLLPWRLGVAGAAMLACMVVSPPRPAAADDKAALLGTLETKLAYVLTGNREVDEISRNGMRGLSDMLNRRTSIEPTEPVGLDIERDEILFYPFVYWPVIAEQKDLSPAALAKLDHFMKTGGTVLFDTRDAGQIVPFVESGGQGARRLRALLSKLDIPPLVPVPPDHVLTKAFYLLQEFPGRYAGGPLWVERHSENVNDGVASVIIGGNDWAAAWATDTEGRPLYAISPGGERQRETAFRFGINLLMYVMTGNYKADQVHVPAILERLGQ
;
A
#
# COMPACT_ATOMS: atom_id res chain seq x y z
N ARG A 1 -23.95 0.88 -49.82
CA ARG A 1 -23.35 1.82 -48.84
C ARG A 1 -21.87 1.47 -48.61
N SER A 2 -21.04 1.52 -49.66
CA SER A 2 -19.58 1.27 -49.54
C SER A 2 -18.80 2.47 -49.01
N ASP A 3 -19.44 3.65 -48.94
CA ASP A 3 -18.73 4.94 -48.84
C ASP A 3 -18.63 5.47 -47.39
N THR A 4 -19.11 4.70 -46.40
CA THR A 4 -19.17 5.11 -44.98
C THR A 4 -18.39 4.18 -44.05
N ALA A 5 -17.46 3.38 -44.59
CA ALA A 5 -16.72 2.41 -43.79
C ALA A 5 -15.86 3.10 -42.72
N LYS A 6 -16.07 2.70 -41.46
CA LYS A 6 -15.29 3.14 -40.30
C LYS A 6 -14.50 1.99 -39.72
N LEU A 7 -13.34 2.32 -39.17
CA LEU A 7 -12.43 1.38 -38.55
C LEU A 7 -11.98 1.93 -37.21
N LEU A 8 -12.21 1.20 -36.13
CA LEU A 8 -11.59 1.50 -34.84
C LEU A 8 -10.21 0.84 -34.77
N LEU A 9 -9.26 1.57 -34.20
CA LEU A 9 -7.93 1.08 -33.89
C LEU A 9 -7.77 0.89 -32.37
N PRO A 10 -6.89 -0.02 -31.93
CA PRO A 10 -6.51 -0.12 -30.53
C PRO A 10 -6.15 1.26 -29.95
N PRO A 11 -6.63 1.59 -28.74
CA PRO A 11 -6.33 2.88 -28.14
C PRO A 11 -4.84 2.97 -27.82
N THR A 12 -4.29 4.16 -28.00
CA THR A 12 -2.91 4.48 -27.60
C THR A 12 -2.92 5.03 -26.18
N LEU A 13 -1.88 4.71 -25.41
CA LEU A 13 -1.68 5.31 -24.09
C LEU A 13 -1.06 6.70 -24.25
N ASP A 14 -1.72 7.71 -23.71
CA ASP A 14 -1.20 9.08 -23.61
C ASP A 14 -1.14 9.45 -22.12
N GLY A 15 0.03 9.23 -21.51
CA GLY A 15 0.20 9.26 -20.06
C GLY A 15 -0.75 8.29 -19.35
N ALA A 16 -1.67 8.83 -18.54
CA ALA A 16 -2.66 8.06 -17.79
C ALA A 16 -3.96 7.75 -18.58
N GLN A 17 -4.19 8.41 -19.72
CA GLN A 17 -5.44 8.35 -20.47
C GLN A 17 -5.36 7.38 -21.67
N LEU A 18 -6.48 6.74 -22.00
CA LEU A 18 -6.62 6.00 -23.25
C LEU A 18 -7.09 6.96 -24.33
N LYS A 19 -6.32 7.08 -25.41
CA LYS A 19 -6.71 7.86 -26.58
C LYS A 19 -7.36 6.92 -27.60
N LEU A 20 -8.64 7.14 -27.84
CA LEU A 20 -9.43 6.43 -28.85
C LEU A 20 -9.00 6.90 -30.23
N ASN A 21 -8.90 5.96 -31.17
CA ASN A 21 -8.48 6.23 -32.54
C ASN A 21 -9.48 5.60 -33.51
N ALA A 22 -10.12 6.41 -34.34
CA ALA A 22 -11.00 5.96 -35.41
C ALA A 22 -10.47 6.43 -36.77
N ARG A 23 -10.66 5.60 -37.79
CA ARG A 23 -10.38 5.89 -39.20
C ARG A 23 -11.67 5.81 -40.00
N ARG A 24 -11.78 6.65 -41.03
CA ARG A 24 -12.85 6.60 -42.02
C ARG A 24 -12.29 6.44 -43.44
N LEU A 25 -13.15 6.06 -44.36
CA LEU A 25 -12.83 5.94 -45.78
C LEU A 25 -12.62 7.33 -46.42
N GLY A 26 -11.37 7.73 -46.60
CA GLY A 26 -11.01 8.98 -47.31
C GLY A 26 -11.40 10.28 -46.59
N GLY A 27 -11.08 11.41 -47.23
CA GLY A 27 -11.51 12.74 -46.77
C GLY A 27 -12.98 12.97 -47.08
N GLY A 28 -13.66 13.74 -46.23
CA GLY A 28 -15.09 14.03 -46.35
C GLY A 28 -15.54 15.14 -45.40
N PRO A 29 -16.84 15.48 -45.38
CA PRO A 29 -17.38 16.52 -44.50
C PRO A 29 -17.12 16.20 -43.02
N ALA A 30 -17.20 17.19 -42.14
CA ALA A 30 -17.06 16.94 -40.70
C ALA A 30 -18.14 15.94 -40.23
N GLU A 31 -17.74 14.95 -39.44
CA GLU A 31 -18.63 13.88 -38.97
C GLU A 31 -18.33 13.55 -37.50
N THR A 32 -19.37 13.38 -36.68
CA THR A 32 -19.22 12.93 -35.30
C THR A 32 -19.58 11.45 -35.17
N LEU A 33 -18.69 10.70 -34.55
CA LEU A 33 -18.83 9.29 -34.22
C LEU A 33 -19.00 9.15 -32.70
N VAL A 34 -19.95 8.34 -32.25
CA VAL A 34 -20.08 8.00 -30.83
C VAL A 34 -19.48 6.63 -30.58
N VAL A 35 -18.59 6.55 -29.59
CA VAL A 35 -17.90 5.31 -29.21
C VAL A 35 -18.27 4.95 -27.77
N ARG A 36 -18.50 3.68 -27.53
CA ARG A 36 -18.89 3.12 -26.23
C ARG A 36 -17.79 2.22 -25.69
N ALA A 37 -17.45 2.39 -24.41
CA ALA A 37 -16.63 1.44 -23.66
C ALA A 37 -17.55 0.46 -22.93
N VAL A 38 -17.34 -0.84 -23.11
CA VAL A 38 -18.27 -1.90 -22.64
C VAL A 38 -17.52 -2.93 -21.81
N ALA A 39 -18.13 -3.35 -20.70
CA ALA A 39 -17.61 -4.39 -19.82
C ALA A 39 -17.80 -5.81 -20.38
N ASP A 40 -17.16 -6.82 -19.76
CA ASP A 40 -17.31 -8.23 -20.16
C ASP A 40 -18.79 -8.70 -20.17
N ARG A 41 -19.63 -8.15 -19.28
CA ARG A 41 -21.07 -8.47 -19.16
C ARG A 41 -21.99 -7.63 -20.07
N GLY A 42 -21.42 -6.78 -20.92
CA GLY A 42 -22.20 -5.91 -21.83
C GLY A 42 -22.65 -4.57 -21.23
N GLU A 43 -22.31 -4.28 -19.97
CA GLU A 43 -22.58 -2.99 -19.34
C GLU A 43 -21.81 -1.86 -20.04
N VAL A 44 -22.48 -0.75 -20.37
CA VAL A 44 -21.84 0.43 -20.94
C VAL A 44 -21.22 1.26 -19.82
N LEU A 45 -19.90 1.42 -19.85
CA LEU A 45 -19.12 2.10 -18.81
C LEU A 45 -18.87 3.58 -19.14
N ALA A 46 -18.69 3.89 -20.42
CA ALA A 46 -18.57 5.26 -20.91
C ALA A 46 -19.05 5.39 -22.36
N ARG A 47 -19.34 6.63 -22.75
CA ARG A 47 -19.72 7.03 -24.09
C ARG A 47 -18.99 8.33 -24.44
N GLU A 48 -18.17 8.27 -25.48
CA GLU A 48 -17.34 9.39 -25.93
C GLU A 48 -17.68 9.79 -27.37
N ARG A 49 -17.47 11.07 -27.68
CA ARG A 49 -17.65 11.61 -29.04
C ARG A 49 -16.28 11.79 -29.69
N LEU A 50 -16.09 11.17 -30.86
CA LEU A 50 -14.96 11.41 -31.74
C LEU A 50 -15.42 12.28 -32.90
N GLU A 51 -14.66 13.33 -33.20
CA GLU A 51 -14.96 14.23 -34.31
C GLU A 51 -13.94 14.07 -35.43
N PHE A 52 -14.43 13.70 -36.62
CA PHE A 52 -13.67 13.83 -37.85
C PHE A 52 -13.81 15.27 -38.33
N VAL A 53 -12.70 16.00 -38.31
CA VAL A 53 -12.62 17.31 -38.97
C VAL A 53 -12.78 17.12 -40.48
N ALA A 54 -13.24 18.15 -41.19
CA ALA A 54 -13.32 18.13 -42.65
C ALA A 54 -12.00 17.65 -43.27
N ASP A 55 -12.11 16.74 -44.25
CA ASP A 55 -11.01 16.07 -44.96
C ASP A 55 -10.04 15.23 -44.10
N ALA A 56 -10.17 15.22 -42.77
CA ALA A 56 -9.39 14.36 -41.90
C ALA A 56 -9.86 12.90 -42.00
N VAL A 57 -8.91 11.97 -42.15
CA VAL A 57 -9.18 10.51 -42.20
C VAL A 57 -9.12 9.84 -40.84
N ILE A 58 -8.59 10.53 -39.83
CA ILE A 58 -8.40 10.04 -38.46
C ILE A 58 -9.12 10.99 -37.50
N ALA A 59 -9.87 10.43 -36.56
CA ALA A 59 -10.42 11.12 -35.41
C ALA A 59 -9.86 10.52 -34.14
N THR A 60 -9.54 11.38 -33.17
CA THR A 60 -9.04 10.95 -31.86
C THR A 60 -9.78 11.65 -30.73
N ALA A 61 -10.06 10.94 -29.65
CA ALA A 61 -10.61 11.53 -28.44
C ALA A 61 -10.05 10.83 -27.19
N PRO A 62 -9.83 11.54 -26.08
CA PRO A 62 -9.52 10.89 -24.81
C PRO A 62 -10.75 10.13 -24.29
N LEU A 63 -10.53 8.95 -23.73
CA LEU A 63 -11.54 8.21 -22.98
C LEU A 63 -11.41 8.57 -21.51
N ALA A 64 -12.32 9.42 -21.02
CA ALA A 64 -12.31 9.89 -19.63
C ALA A 64 -13.05 8.88 -18.74
N LEU A 65 -12.29 7.96 -18.14
CA LEU A 65 -12.81 6.96 -17.21
C LEU A 65 -11.96 6.90 -15.94
N PRO A 66 -12.58 6.81 -14.74
CA PRO A 66 -11.89 6.36 -13.54
C PRO A 66 -11.19 5.02 -13.78
N THR A 67 -10.04 4.81 -13.16
CA THR A 67 -9.19 3.64 -13.40
C THR A 67 -9.93 2.32 -13.11
N GLU A 68 -10.79 2.31 -12.10
CA GLU A 68 -11.61 1.16 -11.73
C GLU A 68 -12.58 0.75 -12.84
N LEU A 69 -13.22 1.72 -13.49
CA LEU A 69 -14.10 1.47 -14.63
C LEU A 69 -13.29 1.11 -15.87
N ARG A 70 -12.16 1.78 -16.10
CA ARG A 70 -11.24 1.46 -17.20
C ARG A 70 -10.79 0.00 -17.15
N ASN A 71 -10.44 -0.51 -15.97
CA ASN A 71 -10.01 -1.91 -15.79
C ASN A 71 -11.10 -2.93 -16.13
N ARG A 72 -12.38 -2.52 -16.05
CA ARG A 72 -13.53 -3.36 -16.41
C ARG A 72 -13.86 -3.33 -17.89
N VAL A 73 -13.31 -2.40 -18.67
CA VAL A 73 -13.56 -2.32 -20.12
C VAL A 73 -12.97 -3.56 -20.80
N ALA A 74 -13.83 -4.32 -21.48
CA ALA A 74 -13.45 -5.49 -22.25
C ALA A 74 -13.37 -5.18 -23.74
N ARG A 75 -14.21 -4.27 -24.23
CA ARG A 75 -14.19 -3.82 -25.62
C ARG A 75 -14.66 -2.38 -25.77
N ILE A 76 -14.30 -1.79 -26.89
CA ILE A 76 -14.69 -0.47 -27.36
C ILE A 76 -15.41 -0.66 -28.69
N GLU A 77 -16.62 -0.12 -28.84
CA GLU A 77 -17.46 -0.30 -30.03
C GLU A 77 -18.05 1.03 -30.50
N VAL A 78 -18.26 1.18 -31.81
CA VAL A 78 -19.00 2.33 -32.38
C VAL A 78 -20.49 2.14 -32.13
N GLU A 79 -21.15 3.17 -31.61
CA GLU A 79 -22.60 3.14 -31.40
C GLU A 79 -23.34 3.14 -32.75
N GLY A 80 -24.24 2.16 -32.93
CA GLY A 80 -25.06 2.03 -34.14
C GLY A 80 -24.41 1.24 -35.29
N GLU A 81 -23.15 0.83 -35.17
CA GLU A 81 -22.45 0.05 -36.20
C GLU A 81 -22.00 -1.33 -35.66
N ARG A 82 -22.54 -2.40 -36.25
CA ARG A 82 -22.22 -3.79 -35.89
C ARG A 82 -21.22 -4.36 -36.89
N SER A 83 -19.93 -4.26 -36.58
CA SER A 83 -18.86 -4.84 -37.39
C SER A 83 -17.64 -5.20 -36.54
N ALA A 84 -16.91 -6.23 -36.96
CA ALA A 84 -15.57 -6.52 -36.43
C ALA A 84 -14.59 -5.33 -36.60
N GLY A 85 -14.77 -4.52 -37.65
CA GLY A 85 -13.93 -3.34 -37.90
C GLY A 85 -14.24 -2.16 -36.97
N THR A 86 -15.44 -2.11 -36.41
CA THR A 86 -15.92 -1.05 -35.51
C THR A 86 -15.90 -1.48 -34.04
N THR A 87 -15.24 -2.61 -33.74
CA THR A 87 -15.08 -3.15 -32.39
C THR A 87 -13.62 -3.45 -32.12
N VAL A 88 -13.12 -2.99 -30.97
CA VAL A 88 -11.76 -3.22 -30.49
C VAL A 88 -11.82 -3.89 -29.14
N LEU A 89 -11.17 -5.03 -29.01
CA LEU A 89 -10.99 -5.77 -27.78
C LEU A 89 -9.82 -5.18 -26.99
N LEU A 90 -10.01 -4.99 -25.69
CA LEU A 90 -8.98 -4.60 -24.75
C LEU A 90 -8.53 -5.81 -23.92
N ASP A 91 -7.23 -6.00 -23.80
CA ASP A 91 -6.62 -7.03 -22.97
C ASP A 91 -5.88 -6.44 -21.74
N GLU A 92 -5.12 -7.29 -21.07
CA GLU A 92 -4.36 -6.93 -19.86
C GLU A 92 -3.35 -5.78 -20.07
N ARG A 93 -2.94 -5.44 -21.31
CA ARG A 93 -2.02 -4.31 -21.58
C ARG A 93 -2.63 -2.95 -21.23
N TRP A 94 -3.95 -2.83 -21.31
CA TRP A 94 -4.64 -1.57 -21.06
C TRP A 94 -5.26 -1.48 -19.66
N ARG A 95 -5.17 -2.56 -18.86
CA ARG A 95 -5.56 -2.63 -17.44
C ARG A 95 -4.43 -2.15 -16.54
N ARG A 96 -4.73 -1.27 -15.59
CA ARG A 96 -3.79 -0.78 -14.57
C ARG A 96 -3.94 -1.65 -13.32
N ARG A 97 -2.85 -2.24 -12.83
CA ARG A 97 -2.89 -3.08 -11.63
C ARG A 97 -3.05 -2.23 -10.37
N PRO A 98 -3.91 -2.60 -9.41
CA PRO A 98 -3.95 -1.90 -8.14
C PRO A 98 -2.74 -2.32 -7.28
N VAL A 99 -1.93 -1.33 -6.92
CA VAL A 99 -0.71 -1.48 -6.12
C VAL A 99 -0.86 -0.66 -4.83
N GLY A 100 -0.77 -1.34 -3.69
CA GLY A 100 -0.75 -0.71 -2.38
C GLY A 100 0.67 -0.29 -2.00
N LEU A 101 0.84 0.92 -1.48
CA LEU A 101 2.10 1.43 -0.95
C LEU A 101 1.95 1.67 0.56
N VAL A 102 2.89 1.15 1.34
CA VAL A 102 2.97 1.34 2.79
C VAL A 102 4.37 1.85 3.12
N ALA A 103 4.43 2.93 3.88
CA ALA A 103 5.69 3.45 4.44
C ALA A 103 5.89 2.95 5.87
N GLY A 104 7.14 2.68 6.27
CA GLY A 104 7.50 2.32 7.65
C GLY A 104 7.54 3.51 8.62
N GLY A 105 7.67 4.74 8.10
CA GLY A 105 7.56 5.97 8.87
C GLY A 105 6.45 6.88 8.34
N THR A 106 6.00 7.82 9.18
CA THR A 106 5.20 9.00 8.79
C THR A 106 6.04 10.07 8.07
N LEU A 107 7.26 9.71 7.65
CA LEU A 107 8.24 10.58 7.03
C LEU A 107 7.73 11.13 5.68
N GLU A 108 7.59 12.46 5.69
CA GLU A 108 7.96 13.38 4.61
C GLU A 108 6.88 13.81 3.61
N THR A 109 5.85 14.48 4.14
CA THR A 109 5.04 15.41 3.34
C THR A 109 5.84 16.66 2.94
N ASP A 110 6.85 17.07 3.72
CA ASP A 110 7.54 18.36 3.56
C ASP A 110 8.84 18.30 2.71
N GLN A 111 9.45 17.13 2.53
CA GLN A 111 10.61 16.96 1.63
C GLN A 111 10.44 15.75 0.71
N PRO A 112 9.80 15.91 -0.46
CA PRO A 112 9.42 14.79 -1.31
C PRO A 112 10.60 13.90 -1.74
N LEU A 113 11.81 14.43 -1.88
CA LEU A 113 12.97 13.66 -2.40
C LEU A 113 13.58 12.68 -1.39
N LEU A 114 13.35 12.86 -0.10
CA LEU A 114 13.82 11.89 0.89
C LEU A 114 12.81 10.75 1.09
N SER A 115 11.57 10.94 0.60
CA SER A 115 10.45 10.10 0.99
C SER A 115 10.63 8.69 0.48
N ASP A 116 10.37 7.73 1.37
CA ASP A 116 10.42 6.31 1.07
C ASP A 116 9.48 5.93 -0.08
N LEU A 117 8.40 6.70 -0.31
CA LEU A 117 7.41 6.44 -1.36
C LEU A 117 7.57 7.31 -2.61
N TYR A 118 8.24 8.46 -2.56
CA TYR A 118 8.23 9.41 -3.68
C TYR A 118 8.70 8.83 -5.01
N TYR A 119 9.84 8.15 -5.01
CA TYR A 119 10.38 7.53 -6.22
C TYR A 119 9.53 6.33 -6.68
N LEU A 120 8.97 5.56 -5.74
CA LEU A 120 8.04 4.46 -6.06
C LEU A 120 6.78 5.00 -6.73
N THR A 121 6.16 6.03 -6.16
CA THR A 121 4.97 6.68 -6.71
C THR A 121 5.28 7.22 -8.10
N ARG A 122 6.38 7.95 -8.30
CA ARG A 122 6.78 8.45 -9.63
C ARG A 122 7.05 7.34 -10.65
N ALA A 123 7.70 6.26 -10.24
CA ALA A 123 8.05 5.15 -11.12
C ALA A 123 6.84 4.30 -11.52
N LEU A 124 5.89 4.06 -10.60
CA LEU A 124 4.74 3.19 -10.80
C LEU A 124 3.53 3.91 -11.41
N ASN A 125 3.33 5.20 -11.08
CA ASN A 125 2.17 5.99 -11.50
C ASN A 125 1.93 6.07 -13.02
N PRO A 126 2.87 5.80 -13.94
CA PRO A 126 2.53 5.74 -15.36
C PRO A 126 1.74 4.49 -15.78
N PHE A 127 1.81 3.37 -15.04
CA PHE A 127 1.25 2.08 -15.50
C PHE A 127 0.45 1.29 -14.47
N VAL A 128 0.41 1.71 -13.20
CA VAL A 128 -0.41 1.06 -12.15
C VAL A 128 -1.41 2.03 -11.53
N GLU A 129 -2.41 1.51 -10.81
CA GLU A 129 -3.27 2.29 -9.93
C GLU A 129 -2.67 2.26 -8.53
N LEU A 130 -2.23 3.41 -8.02
CA LEU A 130 -1.58 3.50 -6.72
C LEU A 130 -2.60 3.78 -5.61
N ARG A 131 -2.41 3.12 -4.46
CA ARG A 131 -3.18 3.36 -3.24
C ARG A 131 -2.20 3.41 -2.07
N GLU A 132 -2.25 4.47 -1.28
CA GLU A 132 -1.39 4.65 -0.10
C GLU A 132 -2.24 4.45 1.17
N GLY A 133 -1.69 3.79 2.19
CA GLY A 133 -2.40 3.56 3.46
C GLY A 133 -1.77 2.48 4.33
N SER A 134 -2.46 2.13 5.43
CA SER A 134 -2.08 0.98 6.27
C SER A 134 -2.39 -0.35 5.58
N VAL A 135 -1.73 -1.42 6.02
CA VAL A 135 -1.93 -2.78 5.49
C VAL A 135 -3.41 -3.18 5.59
N ASP A 136 -4.05 -3.01 6.75
CA ASP A 136 -5.49 -3.27 6.93
C ASP A 136 -6.37 -2.49 5.94
N ALA A 137 -6.15 -1.18 5.79
CA ALA A 137 -6.96 -0.34 4.92
C ALA A 137 -6.83 -0.76 3.43
N LEU A 138 -5.61 -1.12 3.03
CA LEU A 138 -5.28 -1.54 1.68
C LEU A 138 -5.87 -2.91 1.33
N LEU A 139 -5.83 -3.87 2.26
CA LEU A 139 -6.36 -5.23 2.06
C LEU A 139 -7.90 -5.30 2.03
N LYS A 140 -8.62 -4.26 2.43
CA LYS A 140 -10.10 -4.17 2.31
C LYS A 140 -10.59 -4.15 0.86
N ARG A 141 -9.71 -3.85 -0.10
CA ARG A 141 -10.02 -3.82 -1.54
C ARG A 141 -9.08 -4.77 -2.30
N PRO A 142 -9.47 -5.29 -3.48
CA PRO A 142 -8.58 -6.10 -4.30
C PRO A 142 -7.29 -5.36 -4.63
N LEU A 143 -6.15 -6.00 -4.35
CA LEU A 143 -4.79 -5.54 -4.63
C LEU A 143 -4.00 -6.65 -5.32
N ALA A 144 -3.16 -6.26 -6.27
CA ALA A 144 -2.29 -7.17 -7.01
C ALA A 144 -0.88 -7.22 -6.40
N VAL A 145 -0.36 -6.07 -6.00
CA VAL A 145 0.96 -5.91 -5.39
C VAL A 145 0.83 -5.04 -4.15
N MET A 146 1.58 -5.38 -3.11
CA MET A 146 1.78 -4.52 -1.94
C MET A 146 3.26 -4.22 -1.82
N VAL A 147 3.61 -2.94 -1.72
CA VAL A 147 4.98 -2.46 -1.55
C VAL A 147 5.15 -1.92 -0.14
N LEU A 148 6.08 -2.48 0.61
CA LEU A 148 6.48 -1.97 1.93
C LEU A 148 7.84 -1.29 1.81
N ALA A 149 7.89 0.02 2.05
CA ALA A 149 9.10 0.81 2.00
C ALA A 149 9.62 1.09 3.43
N ASP A 150 10.78 0.53 3.76
CA ASP A 150 11.41 0.56 5.09
C ASP A 150 10.48 0.20 6.27
N VAL A 151 9.58 -0.77 6.09
CA VAL A 151 8.83 -1.38 7.20
C VAL A 151 9.70 -2.50 7.77
N GLY A 152 10.11 -2.43 9.03
CA GLY A 152 10.93 -3.46 9.67
C GLY A 152 10.10 -4.64 10.15
N GLN A 153 9.08 -4.36 10.98
CA GLN A 153 8.14 -5.35 11.50
C GLN A 153 6.72 -5.03 11.05
N VAL A 154 6.03 -6.00 10.44
CA VAL A 154 4.56 -5.94 10.31
C VAL A 154 3.95 -6.45 11.61
N VAL A 155 3.29 -5.56 12.36
CA VAL A 155 2.84 -5.82 13.74
C VAL A 155 1.38 -6.29 13.78
N GLY A 156 1.06 -7.17 14.72
CA GLY A 156 -0.33 -7.53 15.03
C GLY A 156 -1.01 -8.41 13.98
N GLY A 157 -2.31 -8.18 13.76
CA GLY A 157 -3.13 -8.94 12.80
C GLY A 157 -2.74 -8.73 11.34
N ASP A 158 -2.06 -7.62 11.02
CA ASP A 158 -1.61 -7.29 9.66
C ASP A 158 -0.62 -8.32 9.12
N PHE A 159 0.23 -8.90 9.99
CA PHE A 159 1.19 -9.92 9.59
C PHE A 159 0.48 -11.14 8.99
N SER A 160 -0.46 -11.71 9.74
CA SER A 160 -1.23 -12.88 9.30
C SER A 160 -2.14 -12.57 8.11
N ALA A 161 -2.70 -11.37 8.05
CA ALA A 161 -3.51 -10.94 6.91
C ALA A 161 -2.66 -10.87 5.62
N LEU A 162 -1.46 -10.32 5.72
CA LEU A 162 -0.54 -10.19 4.60
C LEU A 162 0.03 -11.55 4.16
N GLU A 163 0.39 -12.41 5.11
CA GLU A 163 0.81 -13.79 4.84
C GLU A 163 -0.28 -14.56 4.05
N ASN A 164 -1.52 -14.56 4.54
CA ASN A 164 -2.66 -15.18 3.86
C ASN A 164 -2.93 -14.59 2.47
N TRP A 165 -2.74 -13.27 2.30
CA TRP A 165 -2.92 -12.60 1.02
C TRP A 165 -1.84 -13.01 0.01
N VAL A 166 -0.58 -13.11 0.44
CA VAL A 166 0.51 -13.62 -0.42
C VAL A 166 0.25 -15.08 -0.80
N GLU A 167 -0.15 -15.94 0.14
CA GLU A 167 -0.45 -17.35 -0.17
C GLU A 167 -1.53 -17.52 -1.25
N LYS A 168 -2.49 -16.59 -1.31
CA LYS A 168 -3.58 -16.55 -2.31
C LYS A 168 -3.17 -15.96 -3.67
N GLY A 169 -1.91 -15.57 -3.86
CA GLY A 169 -1.41 -15.03 -5.14
C GLY A 169 -0.92 -13.59 -5.10
N GLY A 170 -0.98 -12.93 -3.94
CA GLY A 170 -0.46 -11.57 -3.78
C GLY A 170 1.05 -11.48 -3.96
N VAL A 171 1.55 -10.37 -4.48
CA VAL A 171 2.99 -10.08 -4.58
C VAL A 171 3.37 -9.03 -3.55
N LEU A 172 4.15 -9.45 -2.55
CA LEU A 172 4.73 -8.56 -1.56
C LEU A 172 6.14 -8.13 -2.00
N LEU A 173 6.32 -6.84 -2.27
CA LEU A 173 7.60 -6.22 -2.57
C LEU A 173 8.06 -5.39 -1.36
N ARG A 174 9.23 -5.69 -0.81
CA ARG A 174 9.81 -4.93 0.30
C ARG A 174 11.07 -4.22 -0.14
N PHE A 175 11.23 -2.98 0.30
CA PHE A 175 12.49 -2.24 0.22
C PHE A 175 13.12 -2.18 1.59
N ALA A 176 14.39 -2.55 1.67
CA ALA A 176 15.15 -2.44 2.89
C ALA A 176 15.39 -0.97 3.26
N GLY A 177 15.61 -0.70 4.54
CA GLY A 177 16.03 0.60 5.02
C GLY A 177 16.46 0.52 6.48
N PRO A 178 16.68 1.66 7.14
CA PRO A 178 17.12 1.71 8.53
C PRO A 178 16.30 0.84 9.49
N ARG A 179 14.96 0.83 9.38
CA ARG A 179 14.07 0.04 10.25
C ARG A 179 14.20 -1.46 9.96
N LEU A 180 14.12 -1.87 8.70
CA LEU A 180 14.27 -3.29 8.31
C LEU A 180 15.68 -3.85 8.60
N ALA A 181 16.71 -3.00 8.55
CA ALA A 181 18.05 -3.40 8.96
C ALA A 181 18.22 -3.60 10.49
N GLN A 182 17.35 -3.00 11.29
CA GLN A 182 17.38 -3.10 12.74
C GLN A 182 16.67 -4.39 13.20
N SER A 183 15.48 -4.64 12.66
CA SER A 183 14.68 -5.82 12.96
C SER A 183 13.83 -6.13 11.73
N ALA A 184 13.90 -7.39 11.27
CA ALA A 184 13.12 -7.88 10.14
C ALA A 184 12.16 -8.97 10.62
N ASP A 185 10.92 -8.92 10.13
CA ASP A 185 9.92 -9.96 10.33
C ASP A 185 10.18 -11.20 9.43
N ALA A 186 9.28 -12.19 9.47
CA ALA A 186 9.40 -13.40 8.65
C ALA A 186 8.87 -13.23 7.21
N LEU A 187 8.35 -12.06 6.82
CA LEU A 187 7.87 -11.76 5.47
C LEU A 187 9.02 -11.24 4.57
N VAL A 188 10.17 -11.89 4.66
CA VAL A 188 11.35 -11.70 3.80
C VAL A 188 11.77 -13.04 3.20
N PRO A 189 12.27 -13.08 1.96
CA PRO A 189 12.56 -14.33 1.24
C PRO A 189 13.79 -15.08 1.78
N VAL A 190 14.67 -14.36 2.48
CA VAL A 190 15.94 -14.86 3.02
C VAL A 190 16.16 -14.31 4.42
N LYS A 191 16.83 -15.09 5.28
CA LYS A 191 17.26 -14.60 6.60
C LYS A 191 18.27 -13.48 6.43
N LEU A 192 18.13 -12.42 7.22
CA LEU A 192 18.98 -11.24 7.17
C LEU A 192 19.96 -11.28 8.33
N ARG A 193 21.22 -10.88 8.08
CA ARG A 193 22.26 -10.88 9.10
C ARG A 193 21.96 -9.78 10.13
N GLY A 194 21.65 -10.16 11.37
CA GLY A 194 21.39 -9.21 12.47
C GLY A 194 22.56 -8.25 12.69
N GLY A 195 22.30 -6.93 12.66
CA GLY A 195 23.33 -5.89 12.77
C GLY A 195 24.30 -5.78 11.59
N GLY A 196 24.18 -6.63 10.57
CA GLY A 196 25.07 -6.71 9.41
C GLY A 196 24.81 -5.64 8.37
N ARG A 197 25.02 -4.37 8.73
CA ARG A 197 25.05 -3.27 7.76
C ARG A 197 26.38 -3.30 7.04
N ARG A 198 26.36 -3.29 5.70
CA ARG A 198 27.49 -2.74 4.94
C ARG A 198 27.32 -1.22 4.93
N SER A 199 27.82 -0.54 5.97
CA SER A 199 27.87 0.93 6.00
C SER A 199 29.25 1.42 5.60
N LEU A 200 29.33 2.16 4.49
CA LEU A 200 30.55 2.85 4.04
C LEU A 200 30.90 4.10 4.89
N ASP A 201 30.29 4.26 6.06
CA ASP A 201 30.27 5.51 6.85
C ASP A 201 31.23 5.48 8.05
N GLY A 202 31.96 4.39 8.23
CA GLY A 202 33.06 4.33 9.20
C GLY A 202 34.31 4.96 8.59
N ALA A 203 34.99 5.84 9.33
CA ALA A 203 36.18 6.59 8.92
C ALA A 203 37.38 5.74 8.39
N MET A 204 37.23 4.42 8.28
CA MET A 204 38.23 3.49 7.71
C MET A 204 37.69 2.53 6.61
N SER A 205 36.46 2.72 6.10
CA SER A 205 35.86 1.87 5.06
C SER A 205 36.07 2.45 3.65
N TRP A 206 37.28 2.34 3.12
CA TRP A 206 37.63 2.68 1.72
C TRP A 206 37.17 1.59 0.71
N ALA A 207 35.93 1.11 0.80
CA ALA A 207 35.38 0.24 -0.23
C ALA A 207 34.70 1.08 -1.32
N GLN A 208 35.13 0.93 -2.57
CA GLN A 208 34.46 1.55 -3.71
C GLN A 208 32.98 1.14 -3.74
N PRO A 209 32.07 2.09 -4.04
CA PRO A 209 30.66 1.76 -4.19
C PRO A 209 30.45 0.64 -5.21
N ALA A 210 29.63 -0.35 -4.86
CA ALA A 210 29.48 -1.56 -5.66
C ALA A 210 28.52 -1.32 -6.83
N ARG A 211 28.89 -1.85 -8.00
CA ARG A 211 28.07 -1.84 -9.22
C ARG A 211 27.21 -3.09 -9.30
N MET A 212 26.16 -3.05 -10.11
CA MET A 212 25.36 -4.23 -10.41
C MET A 212 26.08 -5.16 -11.40
N ALA A 213 25.86 -6.47 -11.24
CA ALA A 213 26.24 -7.46 -12.23
C ALA A 213 25.08 -7.77 -13.18
N GLU A 214 25.37 -8.49 -14.26
CA GLU A 214 24.34 -8.98 -15.19
C GLU A 214 23.31 -9.87 -14.48
N PHE A 215 22.06 -9.79 -14.96
CA PHE A 215 20.96 -10.56 -14.41
C PHE A 215 21.10 -12.05 -14.80
N PRO A 216 20.95 -12.99 -13.85
CA PRO A 216 20.93 -14.42 -14.15
C PRO A 216 19.81 -14.80 -15.12
N ALA A 217 20.00 -15.85 -15.92
CA ALA A 217 18.99 -16.35 -16.89
C ALA A 217 17.65 -16.74 -16.25
N GLU A 218 17.66 -17.19 -14.99
CA GLU A 218 16.47 -17.57 -14.23
C GLU A 218 15.76 -16.37 -13.57
N SER A 219 16.34 -15.17 -13.65
CA SER A 219 15.79 -13.96 -13.04
C SER A 219 14.62 -13.39 -13.84
N PRO A 220 13.56 -12.87 -13.20
CA PRO A 220 12.53 -12.07 -13.87
C PRO A 220 13.07 -10.83 -14.58
N PHE A 221 14.28 -10.38 -14.22
CA PHE A 221 14.96 -9.22 -14.79
C PHE A 221 15.92 -9.56 -15.92
N PHE A 222 16.01 -10.83 -16.32
CA PHE A 222 16.87 -11.25 -17.43
C PHE A 222 16.58 -10.47 -18.71
N GLY A 223 17.64 -10.05 -19.41
CA GLY A 223 17.56 -9.25 -20.64
C GLY A 223 17.44 -7.74 -20.44
N LEU A 224 17.34 -7.24 -19.20
CA LEU A 224 17.47 -5.81 -18.92
C LEU A 224 18.93 -5.37 -19.01
N ALA A 225 19.19 -4.23 -19.65
CA ALA A 225 20.51 -3.62 -19.69
C ALA A 225 20.85 -3.04 -18.30
N VAL A 226 22.03 -3.39 -17.78
CA VAL A 226 22.54 -2.87 -16.50
C VAL A 226 23.27 -1.55 -16.77
N PRO A 227 22.76 -0.40 -16.28
CA PRO A 227 23.40 0.89 -16.52
C PRO A 227 24.57 1.14 -15.56
N ASP A 228 25.56 1.90 -16.03
CA ASP A 228 26.82 2.17 -15.31
C ASP A 228 26.69 3.17 -14.15
N ASP A 229 25.57 3.89 -14.06
CA ASP A 229 25.28 4.93 -13.07
C ASP A 229 24.62 4.39 -11.79
N VAL A 230 24.28 3.10 -11.76
CA VAL A 230 23.68 2.45 -10.58
C VAL A 230 24.78 2.01 -9.62
N VAL A 231 24.75 2.65 -8.46
CA VAL A 231 25.76 2.55 -7.42
C VAL A 231 25.07 2.25 -6.11
N VAL A 232 25.52 1.20 -5.42
CA VAL A 232 25.02 0.80 -4.11
C VAL A 232 26.02 1.18 -3.03
N ARG A 233 25.60 2.07 -2.12
CA ARG A 233 26.39 2.57 -1.00
C ARG A 233 26.14 1.80 0.30
N ARG A 234 24.91 1.32 0.48
CA ARG A 234 24.48 0.59 1.68
C ARG A 234 23.45 -0.45 1.32
N GLN A 235 23.46 -1.58 2.02
CA GLN A 235 22.47 -2.64 1.85
C GLN A 235 22.34 -3.50 3.12
N VAL A 236 21.21 -4.19 3.25
CA VAL A 236 21.04 -5.28 4.23
C VAL A 236 21.56 -6.59 3.63
N LEU A 237 22.35 -7.34 4.39
CA LEU A 237 22.97 -8.57 3.90
C LEU A 237 22.13 -9.80 4.22
N ALA A 238 21.96 -10.68 3.24
CA ALA A 238 21.40 -12.01 3.46
C ALA A 238 22.41 -12.90 4.19
N GLU A 239 21.92 -13.78 5.06
CA GLU A 239 22.72 -14.85 5.65
C GLU A 239 23.07 -15.88 4.57
N PRO A 240 24.35 -16.34 4.49
CA PRO A 240 24.72 -17.39 3.56
C PRO A 240 23.92 -18.68 3.82
N ALA A 241 23.16 -19.11 2.81
CA ALA A 241 22.37 -20.34 2.84
C ALA A 241 22.48 -21.09 1.51
N ARG A 242 22.23 -22.41 1.52
CA ARG A 242 22.37 -23.28 0.32
C ARG A 242 21.40 -22.89 -0.81
N ASP A 243 20.24 -22.36 -0.45
CA ASP A 243 19.18 -21.94 -1.37
C ASP A 243 19.30 -20.47 -1.81
N LEU A 244 20.20 -19.68 -1.20
CA LEU A 244 20.35 -18.24 -1.45
C LEU A 244 20.57 -17.93 -2.93
N ALA A 245 21.39 -18.73 -3.62
CA ALA A 245 21.68 -18.54 -5.04
C ALA A 245 20.42 -18.62 -5.92
N ARG A 246 19.51 -19.55 -5.61
CA ARG A 246 18.23 -19.72 -6.35
C ARG A 246 17.23 -18.61 -6.04
N LYS A 247 17.31 -18.03 -4.84
CA LYS A 247 16.47 -16.91 -4.40
C LYS A 247 17.00 -15.55 -4.88
N THR A 248 18.19 -15.48 -5.47
CA THR A 248 18.83 -14.21 -5.86
C THR A 248 18.49 -13.84 -7.31
N TRP A 249 17.70 -12.79 -7.49
CA TRP A 249 17.30 -12.28 -8.81
C TRP A 249 18.24 -11.21 -9.38
N ALA A 250 18.90 -10.45 -8.52
CA ALA A 250 19.91 -9.47 -8.90
C ALA A 250 21.07 -9.53 -7.91
N ARG A 251 22.30 -9.31 -8.38
CA ARG A 251 23.51 -9.33 -7.56
C ARG A 251 24.41 -8.14 -7.90
N LEU A 252 25.27 -7.78 -6.97
CA LEU A 252 26.35 -6.83 -7.19
C LEU A 252 27.55 -7.52 -7.86
N SER A 253 28.48 -6.72 -8.35
CA SER A 253 29.73 -7.18 -8.98
C SER A 253 30.60 -8.04 -8.06
N ASP A 254 30.42 -7.90 -6.74
CA ASP A 254 31.08 -8.73 -5.71
C ASP A 254 30.32 -10.03 -5.39
N GLY A 255 29.21 -10.32 -6.08
CA GLY A 255 28.38 -11.50 -5.90
C GLY A 255 27.32 -11.37 -4.80
N THR A 256 27.28 -10.26 -4.06
CA THR A 256 26.30 -10.09 -2.99
C THR A 256 24.88 -9.90 -3.56
N PRO A 257 23.84 -10.55 -3.01
CA PRO A 257 22.46 -10.36 -3.46
C PRO A 257 21.98 -8.91 -3.29
N LEU A 258 21.37 -8.36 -4.35
CA LEU A 258 20.73 -7.04 -4.36
C LEU A 258 19.20 -7.16 -4.36
N VAL A 259 18.65 -8.14 -5.08
CA VAL A 259 17.23 -8.48 -5.04
C VAL A 259 17.08 -9.96 -4.81
N THR A 260 16.29 -10.33 -3.81
CA THR A 260 15.94 -11.71 -3.51
C THR A 260 14.42 -11.91 -3.63
N GLY A 261 14.00 -13.11 -4.04
CA GLY A 261 12.60 -13.47 -4.21
C GLY A 261 12.34 -14.92 -3.85
N GLU A 262 11.21 -15.17 -3.19
CA GLU A 262 10.74 -16.49 -2.79
C GLU A 262 9.25 -16.63 -3.12
N LYS A 263 8.86 -17.76 -3.70
CA LYS A 263 7.45 -18.09 -3.92
C LYS A 263 6.83 -18.61 -2.63
N ARG A 264 5.70 -18.04 -2.20
CA ARG A 264 4.93 -18.49 -1.04
C ARG A 264 3.48 -18.73 -1.44
N GLY A 265 3.04 -19.99 -1.37
CA GLY A 265 1.75 -20.40 -1.94
C GLY A 265 1.67 -20.09 -3.45
N ALA A 266 0.62 -19.38 -3.85
CA ALA A 266 0.45 -18.89 -5.22
C ALA A 266 1.17 -17.55 -5.50
N GLY A 267 1.62 -16.83 -4.45
CA GLY A 267 2.21 -15.49 -4.56
C GLY A 267 3.72 -15.44 -4.38
N TRP A 268 4.25 -14.23 -4.23
CA TRP A 268 5.69 -13.96 -4.14
C TRP A 268 6.00 -13.00 -3.00
N VAL A 269 7.11 -13.25 -2.30
CA VAL A 269 7.75 -12.30 -1.39
C VAL A 269 9.10 -11.91 -1.97
N ILE A 270 9.30 -10.61 -2.16
CA ILE A 270 10.46 -10.03 -2.86
C ILE A 270 11.08 -8.99 -1.94
N LEU A 271 12.40 -9.00 -1.81
CA LEU A 271 13.16 -8.01 -1.05
C LEU A 271 14.21 -7.36 -1.96
N VAL A 272 14.13 -6.04 -2.08
CA VAL A 272 15.22 -5.20 -2.57
C VAL A 272 16.07 -4.82 -1.36
N HIS A 273 17.35 -5.21 -1.38
CA HIS A 273 18.27 -5.07 -0.25
C HIS A 273 18.73 -3.62 0.00
N THR A 274 18.17 -2.65 -0.73
CA THR A 274 18.41 -1.21 -0.58
C THR A 274 17.10 -0.44 -0.41
N THR A 275 17.20 0.84 -0.06
CA THR A 275 16.07 1.77 0.04
C THR A 275 15.37 1.99 -1.29
N ALA A 276 14.09 2.35 -1.21
CA ALA A 276 13.26 2.81 -2.32
C ALA A 276 13.60 4.25 -2.76
N ASN A 277 14.29 5.00 -1.90
CA ASN A 277 14.82 6.35 -2.14
C ASN A 277 16.34 6.32 -2.37
N THR A 278 16.94 7.50 -2.55
CA THR A 278 18.36 7.64 -2.87
C THR A 278 19.31 7.49 -1.69
N ALA A 279 18.81 7.24 -0.47
CA ALA A 279 19.64 7.22 0.73
C ALA A 279 20.75 6.15 0.63
N TRP A 280 20.44 4.96 0.12
CA TRP A 280 21.38 3.83 0.10
C TRP A 280 21.90 3.46 -1.28
N SER A 281 21.22 3.84 -2.35
CA SER A 281 21.65 3.57 -3.73
C SER A 281 21.18 4.63 -4.72
N SER A 282 21.77 4.70 -5.91
CA SER A 282 21.24 5.49 -7.03
C SER A 282 20.23 4.72 -7.88
N LEU A 283 19.87 3.47 -7.52
CA LEU A 283 18.93 2.65 -8.28
C LEU A 283 17.62 3.38 -8.59
N PRO A 284 16.96 4.07 -7.64
CA PRO A 284 15.68 4.76 -7.91
C PRO A 284 15.74 5.90 -8.92
N LEU A 285 16.95 6.40 -9.24
CA LEU A 285 17.16 7.42 -10.26
C LEU A 285 17.29 6.84 -11.68
N SER A 286 17.48 5.52 -11.80
CA SER A 286 17.73 4.87 -13.08
C SER A 286 16.43 4.48 -13.80
N GLY A 287 16.45 4.48 -15.13
CA GLY A 287 15.35 3.90 -15.93
C GLY A 287 15.14 2.41 -15.67
N MET A 288 16.20 1.70 -15.28
CA MET A 288 16.14 0.27 -14.92
C MET A 288 15.23 0.02 -13.71
N PHE A 289 15.15 0.95 -12.75
CA PHE A 289 14.23 0.80 -11.61
C PHE A 289 12.76 0.70 -12.05
N VAL A 290 12.37 1.51 -13.04
CA VAL A 290 11.02 1.47 -13.63
C VAL A 290 10.77 0.12 -14.30
N GLU A 291 11.73 -0.39 -15.07
CA GLU A 291 11.63 -1.69 -15.74
C GLU A 291 11.58 -2.86 -14.74
N MET A 292 12.38 -2.83 -13.67
CA MET A 292 12.33 -3.83 -12.60
C MET A 292 10.95 -3.83 -11.93
N LEU A 293 10.39 -2.66 -11.62
CA LEU A 293 9.05 -2.56 -11.03
C LEU A 293 7.97 -3.08 -11.98
N ARG A 294 8.06 -2.80 -13.29
CA ARG A 294 7.15 -3.39 -14.31
C ARG A 294 7.20 -4.91 -14.28
N ARG A 295 8.39 -5.51 -14.21
CA ARG A 295 8.58 -6.96 -14.14
C ARG A 295 7.97 -7.54 -12.85
N VAL A 296 8.16 -6.88 -11.71
CA VAL A 296 7.57 -7.32 -10.43
C VAL A 296 6.04 -7.26 -10.48
N VAL A 297 5.45 -6.19 -11.00
CA VAL A 297 4.00 -6.05 -11.14
C VAL A 297 3.42 -7.12 -12.08
N ALA A 298 4.17 -7.57 -13.08
CA ALA A 298 3.74 -8.66 -13.95
C ALA A 298 3.68 -10.03 -13.24
N LEU A 299 4.41 -10.23 -12.13
CA LEU A 299 4.41 -11.50 -11.38
C LEU A 299 3.05 -11.80 -10.71
N SER A 300 2.25 -10.76 -10.41
CA SER A 300 0.97 -10.91 -9.71
C SER A 300 -0.11 -11.59 -10.54
N GLN A 301 0.14 -11.83 -11.82
CA GLN A 301 -0.77 -12.54 -12.71
C GLN A 301 -0.72 -14.06 -12.55
N GLY A 302 0.01 -14.56 -11.54
CA GLY A 302 0.44 -15.95 -11.52
C GLY A 302 1.47 -16.10 -12.63
N VAL A 303 2.74 -16.14 -12.25
CA VAL A 303 3.77 -16.66 -13.15
C VAL A 303 3.38 -18.09 -13.47
N ALA A 304 2.68 -18.27 -14.60
CA ALA A 304 2.89 -19.38 -15.49
C ALA A 304 4.40 -19.41 -15.71
N GLY A 305 5.07 -20.21 -14.87
CA GLY A 305 6.44 -20.54 -15.08
C GLY A 305 6.53 -21.15 -16.47
N GLN A 306 7.51 -20.69 -17.23
CA GLN A 306 7.97 -21.35 -18.45
C GLN A 306 6.94 -21.51 -19.55
N GLU A 307 6.48 -20.42 -20.13
CA GLU A 307 6.51 -20.36 -21.59
C GLU A 307 7.27 -19.09 -21.96
N GLY A 308 8.45 -19.29 -22.55
CA GLY A 308 9.29 -18.19 -22.99
C GLY A 308 8.60 -17.32 -24.03
N ALA A 309 9.32 -16.33 -24.52
CA ALA A 309 9.10 -15.85 -25.87
C ALA A 309 8.95 -17.06 -26.82
N GLY A 310 7.72 -17.44 -27.18
CA GLY A 310 7.40 -18.64 -27.98
C GLY A 310 6.32 -19.61 -27.46
N GLY A 311 5.60 -19.32 -26.37
CA GLY A 311 4.44 -20.13 -25.91
C GLY A 311 3.20 -20.01 -26.79
N ALA A 312 2.55 -21.14 -27.13
CA ALA A 312 1.37 -21.16 -27.98
C ALA A 312 0.10 -20.74 -27.20
N MET A 313 -0.44 -19.54 -27.46
CA MET A 313 -1.66 -19.03 -26.83
C MET A 313 -2.91 -19.63 -27.51
N PRO A 314 -3.70 -20.48 -26.80
CA PRO A 314 -4.88 -21.11 -27.38
C PRO A 314 -6.02 -20.11 -27.63
N PRO A 315 -6.93 -20.38 -28.57
CA PRO A 315 -8.10 -19.54 -28.80
C PRO A 315 -9.06 -19.57 -27.60
N LEU A 316 -9.40 -18.40 -27.05
CA LEU A 316 -10.33 -18.28 -25.91
C LEU A 316 -11.73 -17.83 -26.36
N SER A 317 -11.82 -16.81 -27.23
CA SER A 317 -13.09 -16.28 -27.75
C SER A 317 -12.85 -15.56 -29.07
N MET A 318 -13.81 -15.61 -30.00
CA MET A 318 -13.66 -15.07 -31.34
C MET A 318 -14.66 -13.96 -31.62
N LEU A 319 -14.19 -12.91 -32.26
CA LEU A 319 -15.01 -11.82 -32.75
C LEU A 319 -15.54 -12.19 -34.13
N ASP A 320 -16.85 -12.31 -34.26
CA ASP A 320 -17.51 -12.55 -35.53
C ASP A 320 -17.53 -11.28 -36.42
N ALA A 321 -18.02 -11.42 -37.65
CA ALA A 321 -18.07 -10.31 -38.61
C ALA A 321 -18.93 -9.11 -38.14
N PHE A 322 -19.87 -9.34 -37.21
CA PHE A 322 -20.76 -8.32 -36.66
C PHE A 322 -20.21 -7.67 -35.39
N GLY A 323 -19.01 -8.06 -34.95
CA GLY A 323 -18.38 -7.53 -33.75
C GLY A 323 -18.89 -8.18 -32.46
N VAL A 324 -19.49 -9.37 -32.53
CA VAL A 324 -19.95 -10.14 -31.37
C VAL A 324 -18.92 -11.20 -30.99
N LEU A 325 -18.61 -11.28 -29.69
CA LEU A 325 -17.72 -12.31 -29.15
C LEU A 325 -18.49 -13.62 -28.95
N GLY A 326 -17.95 -14.71 -29.49
CA GLY A 326 -18.46 -16.07 -29.32
C GLY A 326 -17.36 -17.08 -28.98
N PRO A 327 -17.73 -18.34 -28.71
CA PRO A 327 -16.76 -19.41 -28.54
C PRO A 327 -15.96 -19.64 -29.83
N PRO A 328 -14.71 -20.11 -29.74
CA PRO A 328 -13.91 -20.42 -30.92
C PRO A 328 -14.48 -21.62 -31.69
N ASN A 329 -14.50 -21.51 -33.02
CA ASN A 329 -14.91 -22.59 -33.91
C ASN A 329 -13.80 -23.66 -34.01
N SER A 330 -14.18 -24.89 -34.38
CA SER A 330 -13.23 -25.95 -34.68
C SER A 330 -12.34 -25.56 -35.88
N GLY A 331 -11.02 -25.64 -35.71
CA GLY A 331 -10.04 -25.32 -36.76
C GLY A 331 -9.27 -24.00 -36.59
N ILE A 332 -9.48 -23.27 -35.48
CA ILE A 332 -8.67 -22.09 -35.16
C ILE A 332 -7.34 -22.52 -34.54
N LEU A 333 -6.25 -21.97 -35.07
CA LEU A 333 -4.91 -22.24 -34.60
C LEU A 333 -4.54 -21.33 -33.41
N PRO A 334 -3.73 -21.83 -32.45
CA PRO A 334 -3.16 -20.99 -31.41
C PRO A 334 -2.22 -19.94 -32.01
N LEU A 335 -1.95 -18.88 -31.24
CA LEU A 335 -0.93 -17.88 -31.58
C LEU A 335 0.40 -18.33 -30.99
N THR A 336 1.39 -18.62 -31.84
CA THR A 336 2.75 -19.02 -31.42
C THR A 336 3.71 -17.83 -31.30
N ASP A 337 3.38 -16.72 -31.96
CA ASP A 337 4.18 -15.50 -31.99
C ASP A 337 3.53 -14.38 -31.17
N SER A 338 4.25 -13.26 -30.99
CA SER A 338 3.70 -12.05 -30.40
C SER A 338 2.50 -11.53 -31.19
N VAL A 339 1.44 -11.10 -30.49
CA VAL A 339 0.21 -10.57 -31.10
C VAL A 339 0.48 -9.36 -32.01
N GLU A 340 1.47 -8.52 -31.72
CA GLU A 340 1.82 -7.37 -32.56
C GLU A 340 2.30 -7.75 -33.97
N GLY A 341 2.83 -8.95 -34.16
CA GLY A 341 3.34 -9.45 -35.45
C GLY A 341 2.33 -10.30 -36.23
N THR A 342 1.24 -10.74 -35.61
CA THR A 342 0.28 -11.66 -36.24
C THR A 342 -0.72 -10.90 -37.12
N ARG A 343 -0.81 -11.27 -38.39
CA ARG A 343 -1.89 -10.82 -39.28
C ARG A 343 -3.14 -11.65 -39.07
N VAL A 344 -4.28 -10.98 -38.94
CA VAL A 344 -5.58 -11.62 -38.83
C VAL A 344 -5.88 -12.45 -40.10
N SER A 345 -6.30 -13.69 -39.92
CA SER A 345 -6.62 -14.62 -41.02
C SER A 345 -7.78 -15.56 -40.64
N PRO A 346 -8.37 -16.31 -41.58
CA PRO A 346 -9.41 -17.29 -41.24
C PRO A 346 -8.95 -18.38 -40.25
N LYS A 347 -7.65 -18.69 -40.21
CA LYS A 347 -7.07 -19.65 -39.26
C LYS A 347 -6.75 -19.02 -37.90
N GLN A 348 -6.58 -17.69 -37.86
CA GLN A 348 -6.33 -16.88 -36.67
C GLN A 348 -7.22 -15.62 -36.72
N PRO A 349 -8.54 -15.78 -36.49
CA PRO A 349 -9.50 -14.69 -36.57
C PRO A 349 -9.33 -13.70 -35.40
N PRO A 350 -9.89 -12.47 -35.49
CA PRO A 350 -9.80 -11.52 -34.40
C PRO A 350 -10.53 -12.06 -33.15
N GLY A 351 -10.00 -11.82 -31.96
CA GLY A 351 -10.50 -12.46 -30.75
C GLY A 351 -9.55 -12.37 -29.54
N PHE A 352 -9.91 -13.07 -28.47
CA PHE A 352 -9.06 -13.30 -27.31
C PHE A 352 -8.35 -14.65 -27.41
N TYR A 353 -7.05 -14.64 -27.10
CA TYR A 353 -6.18 -15.81 -27.06
C TYR A 353 -5.47 -15.90 -25.71
N GLY A 354 -5.10 -17.10 -25.27
CA GLY A 354 -4.48 -17.36 -23.96
C GLY A 354 -5.44 -17.99 -22.97
N THR A 355 -5.14 -17.85 -21.68
CA THR A 355 -5.99 -18.32 -20.57
C THR A 355 -6.97 -17.23 -20.12
N GLN A 356 -7.92 -17.57 -19.25
CA GLN A 356 -8.82 -16.55 -18.67
C GLN A 356 -8.07 -15.45 -17.92
N ASP A 357 -6.97 -15.80 -17.25
CA ASP A 357 -6.19 -14.88 -16.41
C ASP A 357 -5.14 -14.06 -17.17
N ALA A 358 -4.73 -14.53 -18.36
CA ALA A 358 -3.69 -13.93 -19.18
C ALA A 358 -4.10 -13.83 -20.67
N ARG A 359 -5.35 -13.39 -20.91
CA ARG A 359 -5.86 -13.21 -22.29
C ARG A 359 -5.16 -12.07 -23.02
N ARG A 360 -4.91 -12.25 -24.31
CA ARG A 360 -4.40 -11.26 -25.27
C ARG A 360 -5.42 -11.01 -26.37
N ALA A 361 -5.56 -9.76 -26.79
CA ALA A 361 -6.50 -9.33 -27.81
C ALA A 361 -5.83 -9.19 -29.19
N LEU A 362 -6.27 -10.00 -30.16
CA LEU A 362 -5.96 -9.84 -31.57
C LEU A 362 -7.09 -9.06 -32.26
N ASN A 363 -6.81 -7.81 -32.66
CA ASN A 363 -7.80 -6.89 -33.23
C ASN A 363 -7.72 -6.83 -34.76
N LEU A 364 -8.86 -6.67 -35.43
CA LEU A 364 -8.93 -6.57 -36.89
C LEU A 364 -8.33 -5.27 -37.43
N GLY A 365 -8.59 -4.14 -36.75
CA GLY A 365 -8.23 -2.80 -37.22
C GLY A 365 -6.79 -2.65 -37.74
N PRO A 366 -5.75 -3.03 -36.98
CA PRO A 366 -4.36 -2.94 -37.44
C PRO A 366 -4.04 -3.76 -38.70
N SER A 367 -4.78 -4.84 -38.98
CA SER A 367 -4.55 -5.73 -40.12
C SER A 367 -5.19 -5.24 -41.44
N VAL A 368 -6.17 -4.32 -41.38
CA VAL A 368 -6.94 -3.87 -42.56
C VAL A 368 -6.19 -2.81 -43.39
N GLY A 369 -5.20 -2.14 -42.81
CA GLY A 369 -4.46 -1.06 -43.48
C GLY A 369 -5.30 0.22 -43.64
N GLU A 370 -4.89 1.11 -44.54
CA GLU A 370 -5.69 2.29 -44.88
C GLU A 370 -6.81 1.91 -45.87
N PRO A 371 -8.08 2.08 -45.49
CA PRO A 371 -9.18 1.74 -46.38
C PRO A 371 -9.17 2.66 -47.59
N ARG A 372 -9.16 2.08 -48.80
CA ARG A 372 -9.20 2.80 -50.08
C ARG A 372 -10.58 2.69 -50.69
N PRO A 373 -11.12 3.78 -51.27
CA PRO A 373 -12.39 3.71 -51.99
C PRO A 373 -12.26 2.74 -53.17
N LEU A 374 -13.34 2.01 -53.44
CA LEU A 374 -13.41 1.19 -54.64
C LEU A 374 -13.36 2.09 -55.88
N PRO A 375 -12.68 1.68 -56.96
CA PRO A 375 -12.79 2.39 -58.22
C PRO A 375 -14.25 2.41 -58.68
N PRO A 376 -14.68 3.44 -59.42
CA PRO A 376 -16.06 3.53 -59.92
C PRO A 376 -16.42 2.25 -60.69
N MET A 377 -17.61 1.73 -60.43
CA MET A 377 -18.11 0.54 -61.11
C MET A 377 -18.13 0.77 -62.64
N PRO A 378 -17.79 -0.26 -63.46
CA PRO A 378 -17.82 -0.13 -64.91
C PRO A 378 -19.23 0.26 -65.40
N SER A 379 -19.27 1.10 -66.45
CA SER A 379 -20.52 1.53 -67.08
C SER A 379 -21.34 0.32 -67.53
N GLY A 380 -22.50 0.10 -66.91
CA GLY A 380 -23.35 -1.07 -67.12
C GLY A 380 -23.53 -1.97 -65.89
N ALA A 381 -22.80 -1.72 -64.79
CA ALA A 381 -23.02 -2.41 -63.53
C ALA A 381 -24.38 -2.01 -62.91
N LEU A 382 -25.23 -3.01 -62.63
CA LEU A 382 -26.49 -2.84 -61.93
C LEU A 382 -26.25 -3.02 -60.43
N SER A 383 -26.54 -1.98 -59.63
CA SER A 383 -26.60 -2.09 -58.17
C SER A 383 -27.95 -2.67 -57.77
N ALA A 384 -27.97 -3.92 -57.30
CA ALA A 384 -29.13 -4.51 -56.65
C ALA A 384 -28.94 -4.43 -55.13
N GLU A 385 -29.90 -3.87 -54.40
CA GLU A 385 -29.94 -3.98 -52.95
C GLU A 385 -30.43 -5.38 -52.56
N TYR A 386 -29.74 -6.04 -51.63
CA TYR A 386 -30.18 -7.30 -51.04
C TYR A 386 -31.34 -7.00 -50.08
N SER A 387 -32.52 -6.65 -50.60
CA SER A 387 -33.72 -6.50 -49.78
C SER A 387 -34.21 -7.90 -49.39
N GLY A 388 -33.76 -8.38 -48.23
CA GLY A 388 -34.41 -9.51 -47.56
C GLY A 388 -35.86 -9.12 -47.27
N ALA A 389 -36.81 -9.97 -47.65
CA ALA A 389 -38.21 -9.81 -47.29
C ALA A 389 -38.33 -9.61 -45.77
N ARG A 390 -39.12 -8.61 -45.34
CA ARG A 390 -39.42 -8.38 -43.92
C ARG A 390 -40.03 -9.66 -43.35
N GLU A 391 -39.29 -10.38 -42.51
CA GLU A 391 -39.85 -11.41 -41.64
C GLU A 391 -40.73 -10.71 -40.60
N LEU A 392 -42.01 -11.09 -40.55
CA LEU A 392 -42.94 -10.64 -39.52
C LEU A 392 -42.87 -11.62 -38.35
N ASP A 393 -42.49 -11.12 -37.18
CA ASP A 393 -42.48 -11.91 -35.95
C ASP A 393 -43.93 -12.17 -35.49
N LEU A 394 -44.43 -13.36 -35.80
CA LEU A 394 -45.79 -13.81 -35.45
C LEU A 394 -45.88 -14.38 -34.03
N LEU A 395 -44.75 -14.59 -33.35
CA LEU A 395 -44.72 -15.18 -32.01
C LEU A 395 -45.53 -14.37 -30.98
N PRO A 396 -45.44 -13.03 -30.91
CA PRO A 396 -46.23 -12.24 -29.95
C PRO A 396 -47.73 -12.35 -30.25
N TRP A 397 -48.11 -12.36 -31.52
CA TRP A 397 -49.50 -12.44 -31.95
C TRP A 397 -50.11 -13.81 -31.68
N LEU A 398 -49.34 -14.88 -31.87
CA LEU A 398 -49.74 -16.25 -31.53
C LEU A 398 -49.85 -16.45 -30.01
N LEU A 399 -48.96 -15.86 -29.22
CA LEU A 399 -49.05 -15.89 -27.75
C LEU A 399 -50.29 -15.14 -27.23
N VAL A 400 -50.62 -13.98 -27.81
CA VAL A 400 -51.86 -13.24 -27.49
C VAL A 400 -53.10 -14.07 -27.87
N ALA A 401 -53.09 -14.72 -29.03
CA ALA A 401 -54.19 -15.60 -29.45
C ALA A 401 -54.36 -16.81 -28.50
N ALA A 402 -53.26 -17.45 -28.10
CA ALA A 402 -53.27 -18.57 -27.17
C ALA A 402 -53.78 -18.17 -25.78
N LEU A 403 -53.32 -17.02 -25.25
CA LEU A 403 -53.80 -16.50 -23.97
C LEU A 403 -55.29 -16.15 -24.01
N SER A 404 -55.75 -15.57 -25.12
CA SER A 404 -57.16 -15.20 -25.32
C SER A 404 -58.05 -16.45 -25.35
N LEU A 405 -57.63 -17.49 -26.07
CA LEU A 405 -58.34 -18.77 -26.10
C LEU A 405 -58.36 -19.44 -24.72
N GLY A 406 -57.25 -19.38 -23.98
CA GLY A 406 -57.19 -19.89 -22.60
C GLY A 406 -58.11 -19.11 -21.65
N LEU A 407 -58.22 -17.79 -21.80
CA LEU A 407 -59.14 -16.97 -21.00
C LEU A 407 -60.60 -17.29 -21.31
N ILE A 408 -60.92 -17.49 -22.60
CA ILE A 408 -62.25 -17.87 -23.05
C ILE A 408 -62.62 -19.26 -22.52
N ASP A 409 -61.70 -20.22 -22.60
CA ASP A 409 -61.89 -21.58 -22.06
C ASP A 409 -62.06 -21.58 -20.53
N LEU A 410 -61.31 -20.72 -19.82
CA LEU A 410 -61.47 -20.52 -18.37
C LEU A 410 -62.85 -19.95 -18.03
N ILE A 411 -63.30 -18.92 -18.74
CA ILE A 411 -64.63 -18.32 -18.53
C ILE A 411 -65.74 -19.33 -18.87
N ALA A 412 -65.60 -20.05 -19.99
CA ALA A 412 -66.55 -21.09 -20.40
C ALA A 412 -66.61 -22.23 -19.37
N SER A 413 -65.45 -22.67 -18.87
CA SER A 413 -65.34 -23.69 -17.82
C SER A 413 -65.96 -23.22 -16.50
N LEU A 414 -65.78 -21.95 -16.12
CA LEU A 414 -66.39 -21.37 -14.92
C LEU A 414 -67.91 -21.21 -15.08
N ALA A 415 -68.40 -20.86 -16.27
CA ALA A 415 -69.82 -20.75 -16.59
C ALA A 415 -70.51 -22.13 -16.58
N LEU A 416 -69.92 -23.14 -17.23
CA LEU A 416 -70.44 -24.52 -17.25
C LEU A 416 -70.45 -25.17 -15.87
N ARG A 417 -69.54 -24.77 -14.97
CA ARG A 417 -69.49 -25.25 -13.58
C ARG A 417 -70.41 -24.46 -12.63
N GLY A 418 -71.18 -23.48 -13.14
CA GLY A 418 -72.10 -22.66 -12.33
C GLY A 418 -71.41 -21.71 -11.35
N LEU A 419 -70.10 -21.46 -11.54
CA LEU A 419 -69.24 -20.66 -10.64
C LEU A 419 -69.14 -19.18 -11.08
N LEU A 420 -69.98 -18.73 -12.02
CA LEU A 420 -70.07 -17.32 -12.41
C LEU A 420 -71.22 -16.63 -11.64
N PRO A 421 -70.94 -15.97 -10.51
CA PRO A 421 -71.94 -15.18 -9.80
C PRO A 421 -72.24 -13.90 -10.58
N TRP A 422 -73.46 -13.77 -11.12
CA TRP A 422 -73.89 -12.59 -11.87
C TRP A 422 -74.18 -11.34 -11.00
N ARG A 423 -73.52 -11.21 -9.84
CA ARG A 423 -73.69 -10.08 -8.93
C ARG A 423 -72.36 -9.64 -8.32
N LEU A 424 -71.85 -8.53 -8.89
CA LEU A 424 -71.02 -7.44 -8.34
C LEU A 424 -69.97 -7.75 -7.28
N GLY A 425 -68.76 -7.19 -7.46
CA GLY A 425 -67.91 -6.83 -6.32
C GLY A 425 -66.43 -6.73 -6.65
N VAL A 426 -65.97 -5.50 -6.91
CA VAL A 426 -64.56 -5.11 -6.89
C VAL A 426 -63.99 -5.37 -5.48
N ALA A 427 -63.03 -6.30 -5.34
CA ALA A 427 -61.92 -6.26 -4.36
C ALA A 427 -61.27 -7.65 -4.26
N GLY A 428 -60.00 -7.79 -4.68
CA GLY A 428 -59.25 -9.02 -4.39
C GLY A 428 -58.01 -9.27 -5.24
N ALA A 429 -57.12 -8.29 -5.38
CA ALA A 429 -55.78 -8.55 -5.94
C ALA A 429 -54.73 -7.53 -5.44
N ALA A 430 -54.73 -7.22 -4.13
CA ALA A 430 -53.76 -6.31 -3.52
C ALA A 430 -53.23 -6.86 -2.18
N MET A 431 -52.85 -8.14 -2.15
CA MET A 431 -52.15 -8.76 -1.03
C MET A 431 -51.06 -9.71 -1.54
N LEU A 432 -50.03 -9.17 -2.17
CA LEU A 432 -48.74 -9.87 -2.40
C LEU A 432 -47.61 -8.90 -2.75
N ALA A 433 -47.60 -7.71 -2.14
CA ALA A 433 -46.55 -6.71 -2.32
C ALA A 433 -46.34 -5.88 -1.03
N CYS A 434 -46.02 -6.52 0.08
CA CYS A 434 -45.53 -5.86 1.30
C CYS A 434 -44.65 -6.83 2.12
N MET A 435 -43.44 -7.10 1.63
CA MET A 435 -42.34 -7.57 2.47
C MET A 435 -41.07 -6.86 1.99
N VAL A 436 -40.79 -5.70 2.60
CA VAL A 436 -39.52 -5.01 2.47
C VAL A 436 -39.06 -4.56 3.87
N VAL A 437 -38.18 -5.40 4.43
CA VAL A 437 -36.87 -5.07 5.02
C VAL A 437 -36.81 -3.86 5.98
N SER A 438 -36.65 -4.17 7.27
CA SER A 438 -36.14 -3.27 8.31
C SER A 438 -34.60 -3.12 8.20
N PRO A 439 -34.03 -1.92 8.33
CA PRO A 439 -32.59 -1.74 8.44
C PRO A 439 -32.09 -1.92 9.89
N PRO A 440 -30.84 -2.40 10.11
CA PRO A 440 -30.25 -2.47 11.43
C PRO A 440 -29.76 -1.10 11.91
N ARG A 441 -29.94 -0.81 13.20
CA ARG A 441 -29.27 0.29 13.91
C ARG A 441 -27.84 -0.13 14.25
N PRO A 442 -26.81 0.71 13.99
CA PRO A 442 -25.50 0.49 14.57
C PRO A 442 -25.52 0.88 16.05
N ALA A 443 -24.97 0.01 16.88
CA ALA A 443 -24.67 0.27 18.28
C ALA A 443 -23.44 1.18 18.36
N ALA A 444 -23.61 2.39 18.88
CA ALA A 444 -22.50 3.26 19.28
C ALA A 444 -22.05 2.83 20.67
N ALA A 445 -20.83 2.29 20.75
CA ALA A 445 -20.15 1.99 22.00
C ALA A 445 -19.47 3.27 22.54
N ASP A 446 -19.89 3.67 23.73
CA ASP A 446 -19.13 4.35 24.79
C ASP A 446 -17.99 5.34 24.44
N ASP A 447 -18.32 6.43 23.71
CA ASP A 447 -17.39 7.55 23.42
C ASP A 447 -17.25 8.58 24.57
N LYS A 448 -17.92 8.39 25.72
CA LYS A 448 -17.95 9.41 26.79
C LYS A 448 -16.72 9.43 27.70
N ALA A 449 -16.01 8.31 27.84
CA ALA A 449 -14.76 8.25 28.61
C ALA A 449 -13.55 8.72 27.79
N ALA A 450 -13.56 8.52 26.47
CA ALA A 450 -12.50 8.94 25.55
C ALA A 450 -12.48 10.46 25.31
N LEU A 451 -13.65 11.12 25.34
CA LEU A 451 -13.77 12.57 25.13
C LEU A 451 -13.32 13.42 26.35
N LEU A 452 -13.22 12.82 27.54
CA LEU A 452 -12.80 13.51 28.77
C LEU A 452 -11.28 13.47 29.02
N GLY A 453 -10.54 12.65 28.26
CA GLY A 453 -9.08 12.56 28.34
C GLY A 453 -8.34 13.68 27.61
N THR A 454 -9.02 14.42 26.74
CA THR A 454 -8.44 15.46 25.86
C THR A 454 -8.42 16.87 26.45
N LEU A 455 -8.97 17.09 27.65
CA LEU A 455 -9.14 18.44 28.22
C LEU A 455 -8.04 18.85 29.22
N GLU A 456 -7.25 17.91 29.75
CA GLU A 456 -6.26 18.17 30.80
C GLU A 456 -4.96 17.39 30.51
N THR A 457 -3.80 18.01 30.76
CA THR A 457 -2.51 17.34 30.58
C THR A 457 -2.32 16.30 31.69
N LYS A 458 -2.09 15.03 31.33
CA LYS A 458 -1.91 13.92 32.30
C LYS A 458 -0.62 13.18 32.02
N LEU A 459 0.15 12.93 33.08
CA LEU A 459 1.28 11.99 33.01
C LEU A 459 0.77 10.57 33.19
N ALA A 460 1.19 9.67 32.32
CA ALA A 460 0.77 8.28 32.35
C ALA A 460 1.94 7.33 32.63
N TYR A 461 1.65 6.24 33.35
CA TYR A 461 2.60 5.16 33.58
C TYR A 461 1.95 3.80 33.35
N VAL A 462 2.74 2.82 32.89
CA VAL A 462 2.22 1.47 32.65
C VAL A 462 2.08 0.68 33.94
N LEU A 463 0.90 0.06 34.13
CA LEU A 463 0.66 -0.91 35.19
C LEU A 463 1.34 -2.23 34.85
N THR A 464 2.28 -2.64 35.70
CA THR A 464 3.10 -3.85 35.49
C THR A 464 2.45 -5.10 36.09
N GLY A 465 1.48 -4.93 36.98
CA GLY A 465 0.93 -6.00 37.81
C GLY A 465 1.75 -6.28 39.07
N ASN A 466 2.90 -5.61 39.25
CA ASN A 466 3.64 -5.60 40.51
C ASN A 466 3.29 -4.33 41.28
N ARG A 467 2.55 -4.50 42.39
CA ARG A 467 2.04 -3.40 43.22
C ARG A 467 3.14 -2.44 43.69
N GLU A 468 4.31 -2.94 44.07
CA GLU A 468 5.41 -2.09 44.54
C GLU A 468 5.93 -1.17 43.42
N VAL A 469 6.10 -1.73 42.21
CA VAL A 469 6.57 -0.98 41.04
C VAL A 469 5.53 0.04 40.57
N ASP A 470 4.25 -0.35 40.63
CA ASP A 470 3.14 0.50 40.24
C ASP A 470 2.97 1.66 41.25
N GLU A 471 3.19 1.43 42.55
CA GLU A 471 3.19 2.47 43.59
C GLU A 471 4.40 3.42 43.44
N ILE A 472 5.61 2.90 43.17
CA ILE A 472 6.79 3.72 42.86
C ILE A 472 6.52 4.62 41.65
N SER A 473 5.98 4.05 40.59
CA SER A 473 5.70 4.78 39.34
C SER A 473 4.65 5.87 39.56
N ARG A 474 3.58 5.57 40.30
CA ARG A 474 2.57 6.56 40.70
C ARG A 474 3.19 7.73 41.47
N ASN A 475 3.93 7.42 42.53
CA ASN A 475 4.54 8.45 43.39
C ASN A 475 5.59 9.27 42.63
N GLY A 476 6.36 8.63 41.75
CA GLY A 476 7.32 9.28 40.87
C GLY A 476 6.67 10.25 39.89
N MET A 477 5.61 9.82 39.20
CA MET A 477 4.86 10.69 38.29
C MET A 477 4.20 11.85 39.05
N ARG A 478 3.68 11.62 40.27
CA ARG A 478 3.08 12.70 41.08
C ARG A 478 4.14 13.73 41.48
N GLY A 479 5.28 13.29 41.98
CA GLY A 479 6.39 14.20 42.32
C GLY A 479 6.92 14.96 41.12
N LEU A 480 6.91 14.35 39.92
CA LEU A 480 7.25 15.05 38.68
C LEU A 480 6.18 16.08 38.28
N SER A 481 4.88 15.76 38.39
CA SER A 481 3.78 16.71 38.19
C SER A 481 3.91 17.93 39.12
N ASP A 482 4.17 17.71 40.40
CA ASP A 482 4.37 18.79 41.37
C ASP A 482 5.56 19.68 41.00
N MET A 483 6.63 19.08 40.48
CA MET A 483 7.82 19.84 40.06
C MET A 483 7.57 20.64 38.79
N LEU A 484 6.80 20.12 37.84
CA LEU A 484 6.37 20.85 36.64
C LEU A 484 5.50 22.04 37.00
N ASN A 485 4.51 21.85 37.87
CA ASN A 485 3.64 22.92 38.38
C ASN A 485 4.44 24.06 39.04
N ARG A 486 5.53 23.71 39.75
CA ARG A 486 6.36 24.70 40.45
C ARG A 486 7.34 25.44 39.53
N ARG A 487 7.77 24.83 38.42
CA ARG A 487 8.93 25.31 37.63
C ARG A 487 8.61 25.66 36.18
N THR A 488 7.43 25.29 35.70
CA THR A 488 6.99 25.48 34.31
C THR A 488 5.55 26.00 34.29
N SER A 489 5.04 26.35 33.10
CA SER A 489 3.63 26.71 32.90
C SER A 489 2.74 25.50 32.57
N ILE A 490 3.29 24.29 32.58
CA ILE A 490 2.51 23.06 32.39
C ILE A 490 1.86 22.72 33.72
N GLU A 491 0.54 22.49 33.70
CA GLU A 491 -0.23 22.10 34.88
C GLU A 491 -0.79 20.67 34.77
N PRO A 492 0.02 19.62 34.99
CA PRO A 492 -0.48 18.25 34.90
C PRO A 492 -1.39 17.93 36.08
N THR A 493 -2.51 17.26 35.81
CA THR A 493 -3.37 16.71 36.87
C THR A 493 -2.81 15.39 37.42
N GLU A 494 -3.59 14.71 38.27
CA GLU A 494 -3.18 13.44 38.90
C GLU A 494 -2.74 12.39 37.85
N PRO A 495 -1.58 11.72 38.06
CA PRO A 495 -1.09 10.72 37.13
C PRO A 495 -2.02 9.51 36.97
N VAL A 496 -2.03 8.93 35.77
CA VAL A 496 -2.89 7.79 35.42
C VAL A 496 -2.05 6.53 35.21
N GLY A 497 -2.46 5.43 35.84
CA GLY A 497 -1.93 4.10 35.55
C GLY A 497 -2.68 3.48 34.38
N LEU A 498 -1.97 3.01 33.36
CA LEU A 498 -2.52 2.43 32.14
C LEU A 498 -2.28 0.93 32.05
N ASP A 499 -3.31 0.17 31.73
CA ASP A 499 -3.21 -1.21 31.24
C ASP A 499 -3.10 -1.21 29.71
N ILE A 500 -1.91 -1.52 29.18
CA ILE A 500 -1.63 -1.52 27.74
C ILE A 500 -2.50 -2.51 26.96
N GLU A 501 -3.07 -3.53 27.59
CA GLU A 501 -3.98 -4.45 26.91
C GLU A 501 -5.38 -3.86 26.72
N ARG A 502 -5.81 -2.96 27.62
CA ARG A 502 -7.23 -2.55 27.73
C ARG A 502 -7.46 -1.07 27.46
N ASP A 503 -6.59 -0.21 27.96
CA ASP A 503 -6.82 1.23 27.98
C ASP A 503 -6.36 1.90 26.69
N GLU A 504 -7.02 2.98 26.28
CA GLU A 504 -6.59 3.77 25.12
C GLU A 504 -5.41 4.66 25.50
N ILE A 505 -4.31 4.57 24.74
CA ILE A 505 -3.06 5.26 25.04
C ILE A 505 -2.82 6.48 24.14
N LEU A 506 -3.58 6.59 23.03
CA LEU A 506 -3.41 7.65 22.03
C LEU A 506 -3.54 9.08 22.59
N PHE A 507 -4.24 9.24 23.72
CA PHE A 507 -4.46 10.54 24.36
C PHE A 507 -3.32 11.01 25.26
N TYR A 508 -2.29 10.19 25.48
CA TYR A 508 -1.18 10.52 26.37
C TYR A 508 0.09 10.76 25.57
N PRO A 509 0.55 12.01 25.38
CA PRO A 509 1.75 12.28 24.57
C PRO A 509 3.01 11.62 25.15
N PHE A 510 3.02 11.31 26.45
CA PHE A 510 4.11 10.64 27.14
C PHE A 510 3.59 9.47 28.00
N VAL A 511 4.27 8.32 27.90
CA VAL A 511 4.03 7.14 28.73
C VAL A 511 5.34 6.67 29.37
N TYR A 512 5.39 6.62 30.71
CA TYR A 512 6.47 6.01 31.45
C TYR A 512 6.26 4.50 31.60
N TRP A 513 7.22 3.69 31.17
CA TRP A 513 7.14 2.24 31.23
C TRP A 513 8.27 1.62 32.05
N PRO A 514 8.01 1.24 33.32
CA PRO A 514 8.95 0.45 34.10
C PRO A 514 8.97 -1.01 33.61
N VAL A 515 10.09 -1.46 33.04
CA VAL A 515 10.24 -2.82 32.50
C VAL A 515 10.68 -3.77 33.60
N ILE A 516 9.85 -4.76 33.90
CA ILE A 516 10.13 -5.79 34.92
C ILE A 516 10.43 -7.16 34.27
N ALA A 517 11.19 -8.00 34.95
CA ALA A 517 11.61 -9.30 34.40
C ALA A 517 10.43 -10.25 34.15
N GLU A 518 9.44 -10.23 35.04
CA GLU A 518 8.25 -11.10 35.03
C GLU A 518 7.12 -10.58 34.13
N GLN A 519 7.36 -9.51 33.37
CA GLN A 519 6.34 -8.89 32.54
C GLN A 519 5.82 -9.88 31.48
N LYS A 520 4.51 -9.98 31.31
CA LYS A 520 3.89 -10.85 30.31
C LYS A 520 4.08 -10.32 28.89
N ASP A 521 4.05 -11.22 27.91
CA ASP A 521 4.05 -10.85 26.49
C ASP A 521 2.74 -10.12 26.15
N LEU A 522 2.87 -9.01 25.41
CA LEU A 522 1.71 -8.27 24.92
C LEU A 522 0.97 -9.07 23.84
N SER A 523 -0.35 -8.92 23.81
CA SER A 523 -1.18 -9.44 22.73
C SER A 523 -0.84 -8.76 21.40
N PRO A 524 -1.15 -9.41 20.25
CA PRO A 524 -0.99 -8.78 18.93
C PRO A 524 -1.74 -7.44 18.79
N ALA A 525 -2.88 -7.30 19.45
CA ALA A 525 -3.67 -6.06 19.47
C ALA A 525 -2.97 -4.96 20.27
N ALA A 526 -2.42 -5.29 21.45
CA ALA A 526 -1.67 -4.36 22.27
C ALA A 526 -0.37 -3.90 21.59
N LEU A 527 0.34 -4.80 20.90
CA LEU A 527 1.51 -4.44 20.09
C LEU A 527 1.15 -3.48 18.95
N ALA A 528 0.06 -3.74 18.22
CA ALA A 528 -0.40 -2.86 17.15
C ALA A 528 -0.81 -1.48 17.68
N LYS A 529 -1.46 -1.42 18.84
CA LYS A 529 -1.81 -0.17 19.52
C LYS A 529 -0.57 0.63 19.93
N LEU A 530 0.44 -0.04 20.48
CA LEU A 530 1.71 0.59 20.86
C LEU A 530 2.51 1.08 19.64
N ASP A 531 2.54 0.29 18.57
CA ASP A 531 3.17 0.68 17.30
C ASP A 531 2.49 1.91 16.68
N HIS A 532 1.15 1.91 16.66
CA HIS A 532 0.36 3.04 16.19
C HIS A 532 0.62 4.30 17.02
N PHE A 533 0.63 4.18 18.35
CA PHE A 533 0.92 5.27 19.28
C PHE A 533 2.27 5.95 19.00
N MET A 534 3.33 5.17 18.80
CA MET A 534 4.66 5.72 18.48
C MET A 534 4.68 6.39 17.10
N LYS A 535 4.00 5.81 16.10
CA LYS A 535 3.90 6.35 14.74
C LYS A 535 3.07 7.63 14.66
N THR A 536 2.17 7.88 15.61
CA THR A 536 1.33 9.10 15.67
C THR A 536 1.88 10.19 16.60
N GLY A 537 3.13 10.06 17.06
CA GLY A 537 3.84 11.09 17.83
C GLY A 537 3.89 10.85 19.35
N GLY A 538 3.33 9.74 19.83
CA GLY A 538 3.45 9.34 21.23
C GLY A 538 4.88 8.95 21.62
N THR A 539 5.33 9.37 22.81
CA THR A 539 6.65 9.02 23.35
C THR A 539 6.56 8.02 24.49
N VAL A 540 7.37 6.97 24.43
CA VAL A 540 7.51 5.98 25.51
C VAL A 540 8.91 6.05 26.12
N LEU A 541 8.99 6.25 27.44
CA LEU A 541 10.23 6.07 28.21
C LEU A 541 10.26 4.66 28.82
N PHE A 542 11.06 3.77 28.27
CA PHE A 542 11.33 2.46 28.86
C PHE A 542 12.45 2.58 29.91
N ASP A 543 12.13 2.23 31.16
CA ASP A 543 13.08 2.20 32.27
C ASP A 543 13.29 0.75 32.74
N THR A 544 14.47 0.19 32.50
CA THR A 544 14.81 -1.20 32.91
C THR A 544 15.21 -1.32 34.38
N ARG A 545 15.47 -0.19 35.06
CA ARG A 545 15.75 -0.09 36.51
C ARG A 545 16.91 -0.94 37.01
N ASP A 546 17.76 -1.45 36.13
CA ASP A 546 18.81 -2.43 36.43
C ASP A 546 20.19 -1.80 36.63
N ALA A 547 20.30 -0.46 36.68
CA ALA A 547 21.54 0.30 36.86
C ALA A 547 22.66 -0.09 35.87
N GLY A 548 22.31 -0.77 34.76
CA GLY A 548 23.26 -1.40 33.86
C GLY A 548 23.63 -0.52 32.66
N GLN A 549 24.75 -0.85 32.01
CA GLN A 549 25.01 -0.40 30.64
C GLN A 549 24.08 -1.15 29.70
N ILE A 550 22.93 -0.55 29.40
CA ILE A 550 21.99 -1.08 28.42
C ILE A 550 22.57 -0.82 27.04
N VAL A 551 22.64 -1.86 26.22
CA VAL A 551 22.83 -1.72 24.78
C VAL A 551 21.59 -2.34 24.12
N PRO A 552 20.70 -1.52 23.52
CA PRO A 552 19.53 -2.04 22.83
C PRO A 552 19.95 -3.08 21.78
N PHE A 553 19.29 -4.24 21.78
CA PHE A 553 19.51 -5.33 20.81
C PHE A 553 20.82 -6.14 20.88
N VAL A 554 21.69 -5.94 21.89
CA VAL A 554 22.89 -6.80 22.14
C VAL A 554 22.68 -7.65 23.37
N GLU A 555 23.03 -8.95 23.37
CA GLU A 555 22.70 -9.93 24.44
C GLU A 555 23.14 -9.56 25.88
N SER A 556 24.07 -8.64 26.06
CA SER A 556 24.53 -8.14 27.36
C SER A 556 23.48 -7.28 28.08
N GLY A 557 23.22 -7.54 29.37
CA GLY A 557 22.38 -6.69 30.23
C GLY A 557 21.67 -7.44 31.37
N GLY A 558 21.03 -6.70 32.28
CA GLY A 558 20.20 -7.25 33.36
C GLY A 558 18.92 -7.92 32.87
N GLN A 559 18.10 -8.43 33.79
CA GLN A 559 16.85 -9.12 33.43
C GLN A 559 15.85 -8.17 32.74
N GLY A 560 15.77 -6.91 33.18
CA GLY A 560 14.94 -5.86 32.56
C GLY A 560 15.37 -5.55 31.12
N ALA A 561 16.66 -5.41 30.86
CA ALA A 561 17.18 -5.19 29.51
C ALA A 561 16.87 -6.35 28.53
N ARG A 562 16.95 -7.60 29.01
CA ARG A 562 16.54 -8.78 28.20
C ARG A 562 15.06 -8.75 27.87
N ARG A 563 14.21 -8.39 28.83
CA ARG A 563 12.77 -8.27 28.63
C ARG A 563 12.43 -7.17 27.63
N LEU A 564 13.05 -6.00 27.78
CA LEU A 564 12.87 -4.88 26.86
C LEU A 564 13.24 -5.27 25.43
N ARG A 565 14.35 -6.00 25.23
CA ARG A 565 14.75 -6.48 23.90
C ARG A 565 13.69 -7.38 23.26
N ALA A 566 13.11 -8.30 24.02
CA ALA A 566 12.05 -9.18 23.54
C ALA A 566 10.75 -8.43 23.18
N LEU A 567 10.47 -7.31 23.87
CA LEU A 567 9.37 -6.41 23.53
C LEU A 567 9.66 -5.63 22.24
N LEU A 568 10.81 -4.96 22.18
CA LEU A 568 11.21 -4.11 21.07
C LEU A 568 11.42 -4.89 19.76
N SER A 569 11.80 -6.16 19.83
CA SER A 569 11.95 -6.99 18.62
C SER A 569 10.64 -7.23 17.88
N LYS A 570 9.49 -7.04 18.55
CA LYS A 570 8.13 -7.22 18.00
C LYS A 570 7.48 -5.91 17.55
N LEU A 571 8.19 -4.78 17.64
CA LEU A 571 7.72 -3.45 17.28
C LEU A 571 8.54 -2.91 16.11
N ASP A 572 7.92 -2.07 15.27
CA ASP A 572 8.58 -1.42 14.15
C ASP A 572 9.16 -0.08 14.59
N ILE A 573 10.33 -0.12 15.25
CA ILE A 573 10.98 1.08 15.79
C ILE A 573 12.22 1.51 14.97
N PRO A 574 12.51 2.82 14.90
CA PRO A 574 13.75 3.32 14.30
C PRO A 574 15.01 2.80 15.00
N PRO A 575 16.19 2.89 14.34
CA PRO A 575 17.46 2.61 14.98
C PRO A 575 17.70 3.51 16.19
N LEU A 576 18.22 2.94 17.27
CA LEU A 576 18.54 3.68 18.50
C LEU A 576 20.02 4.07 18.54
N VAL A 577 20.32 5.20 19.18
CA VAL A 577 21.66 5.71 19.47
C VAL A 577 21.73 6.25 20.90
N PRO A 578 22.89 6.25 21.56
CA PRO A 578 23.07 7.00 22.79
C PRO A 578 22.80 8.48 22.50
N VAL A 579 22.15 9.18 23.44
CA VAL A 579 21.84 10.61 23.29
C VAL A 579 23.10 11.39 22.97
N PRO A 580 23.19 12.02 21.78
CA PRO A 580 24.33 12.86 21.43
C PRO A 580 24.46 14.08 22.36
N PRO A 581 25.68 14.62 22.58
CA PRO A 581 25.89 15.78 23.45
C PRO A 581 25.11 17.05 23.02
N ASP A 582 24.79 17.18 21.74
CA ASP A 582 24.09 18.30 21.13
C ASP A 582 22.57 18.09 21.00
N HIS A 583 22.06 16.91 21.40
CA HIS A 583 20.66 16.53 21.30
C HIS A 583 19.73 17.49 22.07
N VAL A 584 18.53 17.77 21.54
CA VAL A 584 17.57 18.72 22.12
C VAL A 584 17.22 18.41 23.58
N LEU A 585 17.08 17.13 23.95
CA LEU A 585 16.89 16.69 25.35
C LEU A 585 17.90 17.26 26.35
N THR A 586 19.14 17.54 25.94
CA THR A 586 20.17 18.12 26.81
C THR A 586 19.90 19.59 27.14
N LYS A 587 19.05 20.27 26.37
CA LYS A 587 18.80 21.73 26.42
C LYS A 587 17.33 22.12 26.29
N ALA A 588 16.41 21.16 26.43
CA ALA A 588 14.97 21.37 26.28
C ALA A 588 14.39 22.33 27.33
N PHE A 589 14.95 22.37 28.55
CA PHE A 589 14.60 23.38 29.55
C PHE A 589 15.82 23.83 30.36
N TYR A 590 16.45 22.89 31.05
CA TYR A 590 17.76 23.00 31.67
C TYR A 590 18.87 22.54 30.72
N LEU A 591 20.09 22.99 30.97
CA LEU A 591 21.30 22.44 30.35
C LEU A 591 21.76 21.22 31.17
N LEU A 592 21.82 20.05 30.53
CA LEU A 592 22.15 18.77 31.12
C LEU A 592 23.30 18.11 30.34
N GLN A 593 24.24 17.51 31.06
CA GLN A 593 25.31 16.68 30.48
C GLN A 593 25.07 15.19 30.73
N GLU A 594 24.24 14.87 31.72
CA GLU A 594 23.93 13.52 32.17
C GLU A 594 22.45 13.41 32.54
N PHE A 595 21.94 12.18 32.58
CA PHE A 595 20.52 11.88 32.81
C PHE A 595 20.30 10.96 34.02
N PRO A 596 20.80 11.32 35.22
CA PRO A 596 20.71 10.47 36.40
C PRO A 596 19.26 10.28 36.86
N GLY A 597 19.01 9.13 37.46
CA GLY A 597 17.80 8.82 38.21
C GLY A 597 18.18 8.43 39.63
N ARG A 598 17.62 7.34 40.14
CA ARG A 598 18.09 6.72 41.37
C ARG A 598 19.53 6.23 41.23
N TYR A 599 19.89 5.78 40.04
CA TYR A 599 21.26 5.43 39.64
C TYR A 599 21.84 6.48 38.70
N ALA A 600 23.17 6.60 38.68
CA ALA A 600 23.92 7.48 37.80
C ALA A 600 24.89 6.70 36.90
N GLY A 601 25.32 7.30 35.79
CA GLY A 601 26.32 6.74 34.88
C GLY A 601 25.80 5.80 33.78
N GLY A 602 24.50 5.47 33.76
CA GLY A 602 23.88 4.71 32.67
C GLY A 602 23.61 5.58 31.43
N PRO A 603 23.86 5.08 30.20
CA PRO A 603 23.55 5.82 28.98
C PRO A 603 22.03 5.93 28.78
N LEU A 604 21.58 7.08 28.27
CA LEU A 604 20.23 7.26 27.75
C LEU A 604 20.27 7.03 26.24
N TRP A 605 19.35 6.21 25.72
CA TRP A 605 19.21 5.92 24.30
C TRP A 605 17.96 6.57 23.76
N VAL A 606 18.07 7.09 22.54
CA VAL A 606 16.99 7.71 21.79
C VAL A 606 17.02 7.22 20.36
N GLU A 607 15.95 7.45 19.62
CA GLU A 607 15.92 7.24 18.19
C GLU A 607 17.01 8.08 17.49
N ARG A 608 17.65 7.47 16.50
CA ARG A 608 18.63 8.15 15.66
C ARG A 608 17.93 9.25 14.88
N HIS A 609 18.32 10.48 15.17
CA HIS A 609 17.78 11.68 14.55
C HIS A 609 17.77 11.56 13.01
N SER A 610 16.57 11.70 12.45
CA SER A 610 16.36 12.20 11.09
C SER A 610 15.62 13.51 11.30
N GLU A 611 16.14 14.61 10.77
CA GLU A 611 15.94 15.97 11.29
C GLU A 611 14.47 16.46 11.36
N ASN A 612 13.49 15.73 10.83
CA ASN A 612 12.10 16.18 10.69
C ASN A 612 11.03 15.13 11.01
N VAL A 613 11.30 14.12 11.84
CA VAL A 613 10.29 13.15 12.32
C VAL A 613 9.67 13.65 13.62
N ASN A 614 8.33 13.68 13.72
CA ASN A 614 7.60 14.06 14.94
C ASN A 614 8.09 15.39 15.55
N ASP A 615 8.32 16.42 14.73
CA ASP A 615 8.95 17.69 15.16
C ASP A 615 10.26 17.49 15.95
N GLY A 616 11.06 16.48 15.58
CA GLY A 616 12.32 16.13 16.25
C GLY A 616 12.18 15.40 17.58
N VAL A 617 10.97 14.96 17.97
CA VAL A 617 10.69 14.19 19.19
C VAL A 617 10.85 12.69 18.96
N ALA A 618 11.69 12.04 19.76
CA ALA A 618 11.91 10.60 19.71
C ALA A 618 10.71 9.85 20.27
N SER A 619 10.11 8.94 19.50
CA SER A 619 8.98 8.13 19.98
C SER A 619 9.37 7.08 21.02
N VAL A 620 10.65 6.69 21.04
CA VAL A 620 11.24 5.74 21.98
C VAL A 620 12.47 6.32 22.68
N ILE A 621 12.44 6.29 24.02
CA ILE A 621 13.56 6.65 24.89
C ILE A 621 13.80 5.49 25.85
N ILE A 622 15.07 5.10 26.05
CA ILE A 622 15.44 3.94 26.88
C ILE A 622 16.56 4.28 27.84
N GLY A 623 16.40 3.90 29.11
CA GLY A 623 17.53 3.74 30.01
C GLY A 623 17.17 2.86 31.21
N GLY A 624 18.00 2.91 32.25
CA GLY A 624 17.89 2.01 33.41
C GLY A 624 18.20 2.67 34.74
N ASN A 625 17.99 3.98 34.82
CA ASN A 625 18.39 4.78 35.97
C ASN A 625 17.33 4.82 37.09
N ASP A 626 16.18 4.14 36.94
CA ASP A 626 15.09 4.09 37.93
C ASP A 626 14.59 5.50 38.30
N TRP A 627 14.13 6.25 37.30
CA TRP A 627 13.78 7.67 37.45
C TRP A 627 12.55 7.89 38.31
N ALA A 628 11.53 7.03 38.22
CA ALA A 628 10.34 7.15 39.07
C ALA A 628 10.68 7.14 40.57
N ALA A 629 11.63 6.30 40.99
CA ALA A 629 12.07 6.28 42.39
C ALA A 629 12.81 7.57 42.80
N ALA A 630 13.53 8.21 41.87
CA ALA A 630 14.20 9.49 42.14
C ALA A 630 13.20 10.64 42.29
N TRP A 631 12.12 10.63 41.50
CA TRP A 631 11.07 11.65 41.49
C TRP A 631 10.03 11.46 42.60
N ALA A 632 9.94 10.29 43.21
CA ALA A 632 8.91 9.96 44.18
C ALA A 632 9.08 10.73 45.50
N THR A 633 8.06 11.50 45.86
CA THR A 633 7.97 12.27 47.11
C THR A 633 6.69 11.96 47.88
N ASP A 634 6.69 12.19 49.18
CA ASP A 634 5.49 12.18 50.01
C ASP A 634 4.68 13.50 49.85
N THR A 635 3.56 13.61 50.57
CA THR A 635 2.69 14.80 50.55
C THR A 635 3.36 16.06 51.13
N GLU A 636 4.46 15.90 51.88
CA GLU A 636 5.25 17.00 52.45
C GLU A 636 6.43 17.37 51.52
N GLY A 637 6.56 16.71 50.36
CA GLY A 637 7.64 16.93 49.41
C GLY A 637 8.96 16.26 49.80
N ARG A 638 8.96 15.35 50.79
CA ARG A 638 10.17 14.61 51.19
C ARG A 638 10.40 13.41 50.27
N PRO A 639 11.65 13.10 49.90
CA PRO A 639 11.92 11.96 49.03
C PRO A 639 11.59 10.61 49.67
N LEU A 640 10.97 9.70 48.91
CA LEU A 640 10.58 8.37 49.38
C LEU A 640 11.69 7.31 49.27
N TYR A 641 12.62 7.46 48.30
CA TYR A 641 13.67 6.47 48.03
C TYR A 641 15.07 7.10 48.05
N ALA A 642 16.04 6.32 48.54
CA ALA A 642 17.45 6.68 48.51
C ALA A 642 18.04 6.55 47.09
N ILE A 643 18.96 7.46 46.76
CA ILE A 643 19.66 7.53 45.48
C ILE A 643 21.14 7.14 45.64
N SER A 644 21.74 6.62 44.58
CA SER A 644 23.12 6.11 44.56
C SER A 644 23.86 6.63 43.31
N PRO A 645 25.12 7.11 43.42
CA PRO A 645 25.98 7.15 44.61
C PRO A 645 25.56 8.16 45.68
N GLY A 646 24.60 9.04 45.39
CA GLY A 646 23.89 9.84 46.40
C GLY A 646 23.91 11.36 46.18
N GLY A 647 23.32 12.08 47.13
CA GLY A 647 23.35 13.54 47.25
C GLY A 647 22.16 14.26 46.60
N GLU A 648 21.64 15.31 47.25
CA GLU A 648 20.52 16.11 46.76
C GLU A 648 20.75 16.69 45.36
N ARG A 649 22.02 16.91 44.98
CA ARG A 649 22.38 17.33 43.62
C ARG A 649 21.96 16.31 42.56
N GLN A 650 22.16 15.01 42.79
CA GLN A 650 21.74 13.98 41.83
C GLN A 650 20.22 13.94 41.71
N ARG A 651 19.49 14.07 42.82
CA ARG A 651 18.02 14.11 42.82
C ARG A 651 17.49 15.35 42.08
N GLU A 652 18.10 16.51 42.34
CA GLU A 652 17.79 17.74 41.62
C GLU A 652 18.05 17.58 40.12
N THR A 653 19.17 16.99 39.71
CA THR A 653 19.44 16.70 38.29
C THR A 653 18.43 15.71 37.71
N ALA A 654 17.98 14.71 38.47
CA ALA A 654 16.93 13.79 38.03
C ALA A 654 15.61 14.53 37.77
N PHE A 655 15.19 15.47 38.64
CA PHE A 655 14.03 16.33 38.39
C PHE A 655 14.20 17.21 37.16
N ARG A 656 15.39 17.80 36.96
CA ARG A 656 15.70 18.58 35.76
C ARG A 656 15.61 17.75 34.49
N PHE A 657 16.07 16.49 34.53
CA PHE A 657 15.89 15.56 33.42
C PHE A 657 14.40 15.29 33.15
N GLY A 658 13.60 15.00 34.17
CA GLY A 658 12.14 14.80 34.00
C GLY A 658 11.45 16.02 33.36
N ILE A 659 11.83 17.24 33.77
CA ILE A 659 11.34 18.48 33.16
C ILE A 659 11.81 18.60 31.70
N ASN A 660 13.09 18.40 31.42
CA ASN A 660 13.62 18.45 30.05
C ASN A 660 12.91 17.45 29.14
N LEU A 661 12.69 16.22 29.63
CA LEU A 661 12.00 15.16 28.92
C LEU A 661 10.59 15.59 28.55
N LEU A 662 9.80 16.10 29.50
CA LEU A 662 8.43 16.49 29.22
C LEU A 662 8.32 17.78 28.41
N MET A 663 9.22 18.73 28.61
CA MET A 663 9.30 19.90 27.73
C MET A 663 9.65 19.48 26.30
N TYR A 664 10.58 18.56 26.11
CA TYR A 664 10.92 18.00 24.81
C TYR A 664 9.72 17.32 24.14
N VAL A 665 9.00 16.46 24.87
CA VAL A 665 7.83 15.75 24.33
C VAL A 665 6.66 16.70 24.02
N MET A 666 6.41 17.70 24.87
CA MET A 666 5.25 18.59 24.74
C MET A 666 5.48 19.79 23.81
N THR A 667 6.72 20.18 23.54
CA THR A 667 7.04 21.40 22.77
C THR A 667 7.82 21.17 21.47
N GLY A 668 8.18 19.92 21.16
CA GLY A 668 8.83 19.58 19.89
C GLY A 668 10.22 20.21 19.71
N ASN A 669 10.53 20.59 18.47
CA ASN A 669 11.81 21.18 18.06
C ASN A 669 11.92 22.69 18.28
N TYR A 670 11.01 23.34 19.03
CA TYR A 670 11.05 24.80 19.27
C TYR A 670 12.43 25.32 19.73
N LYS A 671 13.25 24.50 20.40
CA LYS A 671 14.62 24.86 20.84
C LYS A 671 15.75 24.40 19.92
N ALA A 672 15.46 23.67 18.85
CA ALA A 672 16.41 23.36 17.78
C ALA A 672 16.47 24.48 16.71
N ASP A 673 15.51 25.40 16.71
CA ASP A 673 15.48 26.55 15.79
C ASP A 673 16.77 27.39 15.88
N GLN A 674 17.37 27.65 14.71
CA GLN A 674 18.65 28.37 14.55
C GLN A 674 18.67 29.75 15.23
N VAL A 675 17.50 30.33 15.49
CA VAL A 675 17.33 31.63 16.15
C VAL A 675 17.82 31.61 17.62
N HIS A 676 17.76 30.46 18.29
CA HIS A 676 18.11 30.35 19.72
C HIS A 676 19.54 29.86 19.98
N VAL A 677 20.24 29.33 18.96
CA VAL A 677 21.60 28.80 19.08
C VAL A 677 22.62 29.83 19.58
N PRO A 678 22.65 31.09 19.12
CA PRO A 678 23.63 32.08 19.59
C PRO A 678 23.52 32.37 21.10
N ALA A 679 22.29 32.49 21.63
CA ALA A 679 22.05 32.75 23.05
C ALA A 679 22.39 31.55 23.96
N ILE A 680 22.32 30.33 23.43
CA ILE A 680 22.72 29.10 24.14
C ILE A 680 24.25 29.01 24.21
N LEU A 681 24.95 29.32 23.13
CA LEU A 681 26.42 29.31 23.09
C LEU A 681 27.02 30.39 24.01
N GLU A 682 26.40 31.56 24.11
CA GLU A 682 26.83 32.65 25.00
C GLU A 682 26.76 32.24 26.49
N ARG A 683 25.79 31.39 26.86
CA ARG A 683 25.64 30.86 28.23
C ARG A 683 26.54 29.66 28.54
N LEU A 684 27.03 28.96 27.52
CA LEU A 684 28.01 27.86 27.67
C LEU A 684 29.46 28.37 27.71
N GLY A 685 29.71 29.60 27.26
CA GLY A 685 31.00 30.27 27.30
C GLY A 685 31.30 31.07 28.58
N GLN A 686 30.37 31.08 29.55
CA GLN A 686 30.53 31.61 30.91
C GLN A 686 30.56 30.45 31.90
#